data_AF-A0A5D2WF99-F1
#
_entry.id   AF-A0A5D2WF99-F1
#
_cell.length_a   1.000
_cell.length_b   1.000
_cell.length_c   1.000
_cell.angle_alpha   90.00
_cell.angle_beta   90.00
_cell.angle_gamma   90.00
#
_symmetry.space_group_name_H-M   'P 1'
#
loop_
_entity.id
_entity.type
_entity.pdbx_description
1 polymer ?
#
loop_
_entity_poly.entity_id
_entity_poly.type
_entity_poly.pdbx_seq_one_letter_code
_entity_poly.pdbx_strand_id
1 'polypeptide(L)'
;MWRKAVCSIPPYRPFSSSSATDIQTLYSFLQPSIFALKTNEQSKQPQDSTNSQTKTLTEEQKTTLQTTLEKSLLTHNTDEAWKSFKALTTCCTVPNMPLTNSLITHLSSLQDTQNLKRAFASVVFVIEKDPKLLSFETVTTLLNSMNCANTAAPAFALIKCMFRNRYFVPFGLWGNMLVDVSRKSGSLIAFLRVFEECCRIAIDEKLNYMKPDLAACNAALECCCCELESVSDAEKVVATMSVLGVRPDESSFGFLSYLFALKGLEKKIDELEKLMVEFGFSNKRVFFNSLIGGYVKSGKIDSVSTTVLRSLREGNGKEWIFSDETHCEVVKGYLQNGAMKSLASLLIEAQKLESPMLEVDKSIGYGIISACINLGLADKAHSILDEMNAQSGSVGLGVYVPILKAYSKEHRTAEATQLVMDIGNSGLQLDAGMYDMLVEASMTSQDFQSAFTLFRDMRDARILDLKGSYLTIMTGLMENQRPELMAAFLDEVVEDPRIEVKTHDWNSIIHAFCKAGRLEDARRTFRRMTFLQFEPNDQTYLSLINGFVTAEKYFSVLMLWNEIKRKISGGKEKGINFDHNLVDAFLYALVKGGFFDAVMQVVEKSQEMKIFVDKWSCTCNLFIQNPLSMSPLPAALFISILFLLPQLHKVCAASHAAGRTIPTLGTCNNTCGTIPVMFPFGTGFGCGHPYFARYVKCNAGTLQFSTGTGIYTVSSIAYPTSTIVVADPFMSTCSSMQNSGSFSLDRTSPFTLTGSNIFVLLGCSTTSPVFDPSEDLCDTGSGSRVCSGLYSCKGVTGIGLPQNAPTSTCCVYDSLMGIGSGYSLDLPKLQCSSYTSIYEFGDEEDPMKWKFGISLLYNDSYYTPACKDCETSGGLCGFSVLDESFSCICRDGVNTTTNCFGHGYTWSGAWEPKIQTKTSIGVFLLWWIYLLV
;
A
#
# COMPACT_ATOMS: atom_id res chain seq x y z
N MET A 1 -29.14 39.54 -26.95
CA MET A 1 -30.43 40.25 -27.13
C MET A 1 -31.42 39.89 -26.03
N TRP A 2 -31.23 40.37 -24.79
CA TRP A 2 -32.15 40.08 -23.69
C TRP A 2 -32.56 41.38 -22.99
N ARG A 3 -33.57 42.03 -23.55
CA ARG A 3 -34.46 42.99 -22.88
C ARG A 3 -35.74 43.09 -23.70
N LYS A 4 -36.83 42.50 -23.21
CA LYS A 4 -38.20 43.07 -23.12
C LYS A 4 -39.25 41.97 -22.98
N ALA A 5 -40.32 42.38 -22.27
CA ALA A 5 -41.64 41.77 -22.12
C ALA A 5 -41.78 40.69 -21.02
N VAL A 6 -42.70 40.76 -20.06
CA VAL A 6 -43.80 41.71 -19.78
C VAL A 6 -44.19 41.55 -18.29
N CYS A 7 -44.45 42.66 -17.61
CA CYS A 7 -45.20 42.73 -16.36
C CYS A 7 -46.70 42.62 -16.64
N SER A 8 -47.43 41.79 -15.88
CA SER A 8 -48.81 42.12 -15.44
C SER A 8 -49.41 41.15 -14.40
N ILE A 9 -49.49 41.64 -13.15
CA ILE A 9 -50.65 41.61 -12.18
C ILE A 9 -50.94 40.27 -11.43
N PRO A 10 -51.41 40.23 -10.13
CA PRO A 10 -51.94 41.29 -9.25
C PRO A 10 -51.28 41.45 -7.84
N PRO A 11 -51.69 42.47 -7.07
CA PRO A 11 -51.16 42.78 -5.74
C PRO A 11 -51.87 42.01 -4.61
N TYR A 12 -51.15 41.87 -3.49
CA TYR A 12 -51.65 41.66 -2.12
C TYR A 12 -52.88 40.74 -1.94
N ARG A 13 -52.62 39.49 -1.53
CA ARG A 13 -53.55 38.76 -0.66
C ARG A 13 -53.07 38.88 0.78
N PRO A 14 -53.90 39.39 1.73
CA PRO A 14 -53.66 39.17 3.13
C PRO A 14 -53.90 37.68 3.42
N PHE A 15 -53.07 37.08 4.26
CA PHE A 15 -53.30 35.75 4.81
C PHE A 15 -54.63 35.75 5.56
N SER A 16 -55.67 35.21 4.94
CA SER A 16 -56.96 34.94 5.57
C SER A 16 -56.87 33.64 6.36
N SER A 17 -57.11 33.75 7.65
CA SER A 17 -57.43 32.66 8.57
C SER A 17 -58.69 31.91 8.13
N SER A 18 -58.64 30.58 8.03
CA SER A 18 -59.56 29.65 8.69
C SER A 18 -59.44 28.23 8.13
N SER A 19 -58.96 27.31 8.96
CA SER A 19 -59.74 26.18 9.45
C SER A 19 -58.90 25.50 10.52
N ALA A 20 -59.42 25.49 11.75
CA ALA A 20 -58.79 24.85 12.89
C ALA A 20 -58.58 23.36 12.61
N THR A 21 -57.32 22.95 12.60
CA THR A 21 -56.90 21.58 12.92
C THR A 21 -55.76 21.72 13.91
N ASP A 22 -55.93 21.03 15.04
CA ASP A 22 -55.14 21.04 16.26
C ASP A 22 -53.68 21.50 16.13
N ILE A 23 -53.30 22.46 16.98
CA ILE A 23 -51.89 22.75 17.28
C ILE A 23 -51.32 21.51 17.97
N GLN A 24 -50.80 20.57 17.17
CA GLN A 24 -50.06 19.44 17.68
C GLN A 24 -48.72 19.97 18.18
N THR A 25 -48.55 19.97 19.50
CA THR A 25 -47.35 20.47 20.17
C THR A 25 -46.10 19.75 19.65
N LEU A 26 -45.02 20.52 19.47
CA LEU A 26 -43.69 20.12 19.02
C LEU A 26 -43.14 18.85 19.73
N TYR A 27 -43.66 18.54 20.91
CA TYR A 27 -43.33 17.33 21.69
C TYR A 27 -43.84 16.01 21.11
N SER A 28 -44.76 16.04 20.13
CA SER A 28 -45.19 14.85 19.38
C SER A 28 -44.13 14.36 18.36
N PHE A 29 -43.19 15.23 17.95
CA PHE A 29 -42.11 14.88 17.01
C PHE A 29 -40.97 14.06 17.64
N LEU A 30 -40.97 13.88 18.97
CA LEU A 30 -39.95 13.10 19.69
C LEU A 30 -40.27 11.60 19.79
N GLN A 31 -41.33 11.11 19.14
CA GLN A 31 -41.57 9.66 19.01
C GLN A 31 -40.70 9.02 17.91
N PRO A 32 -40.22 7.79 18.12
CA PRO A 32 -39.13 7.19 17.35
C PRO A 32 -39.60 6.77 15.95
N SER A 33 -39.46 7.62 14.95
CA SER A 33 -39.76 7.22 13.55
C SER A 33 -38.86 7.83 12.48
N ILE A 34 -37.95 8.76 12.82
CA ILE A 34 -37.04 9.38 11.82
C ILE A 34 -35.76 8.54 11.59
N PHE A 35 -35.54 7.47 12.37
CA PHE A 35 -34.32 6.63 12.30
C PHE A 35 -34.56 5.14 11.97
N ALA A 36 -35.76 4.74 11.52
CA ALA A 36 -36.05 3.31 11.28
C ALA A 36 -36.72 3.04 9.92
N LEU A 37 -36.22 2.01 9.21
CA LEU A 37 -36.88 1.36 8.09
C LEU A 37 -38.13 0.60 8.56
N LYS A 38 -39.21 0.71 7.79
CA LYS A 38 -40.57 0.27 8.14
C LYS A 38 -40.72 -1.26 8.08
N THR A 39 -41.30 -1.87 9.12
CA THR A 39 -42.04 -3.14 9.05
C THR A 39 -43.21 -3.15 10.04
N ASN A 40 -44.27 -3.89 9.70
CA ASN A 40 -45.66 -3.79 10.17
C ASN A 40 -45.96 -3.96 11.68
N GLU A 41 -47.02 -3.26 12.08
CA GLU A 41 -48.02 -3.40 13.17
C GLU A 41 -47.82 -4.42 14.31
N GLN A 42 -47.98 -3.96 15.57
CA GLN A 42 -49.18 -4.24 16.40
C GLN A 42 -49.16 -3.58 17.81
N SER A 43 -50.27 -2.89 18.10
CA SER A 43 -50.98 -2.62 19.38
C SER A 43 -50.26 -2.57 20.76
N LYS A 44 -50.48 -1.47 21.51
CA LYS A 44 -51.37 -1.44 22.71
C LYS A 44 -51.59 -0.02 23.26
N GLN A 45 -52.75 0.13 23.90
CA GLN A 45 -53.49 1.33 24.33
C GLN A 45 -53.06 1.90 25.71
N PRO A 46 -53.63 3.04 26.18
CA PRO A 46 -52.96 4.11 26.93
C PRO A 46 -53.25 4.09 28.45
N GLN A 47 -52.44 4.82 29.23
CA GLN A 47 -52.87 5.33 30.54
C GLN A 47 -52.39 6.77 30.81
N ASP A 48 -53.41 7.58 31.07
CA ASP A 48 -53.57 8.58 32.12
C ASP A 48 -52.72 9.86 32.16
N SER A 49 -53.44 10.93 31.82
CA SER A 49 -53.26 12.33 32.13
C SER A 49 -52.85 12.63 33.57
N THR A 50 -51.94 13.59 33.75
CA THR A 50 -52.09 14.60 34.81
C THR A 50 -51.55 15.96 34.35
N ASN A 51 -52.43 16.95 34.43
CA ASN A 51 -52.15 18.38 34.28
C ASN A 51 -50.94 18.82 35.11
N SER A 52 -49.98 19.53 34.51
CA SER A 52 -49.04 20.36 35.27
C SER A 52 -49.19 21.83 34.89
N GLN A 53 -49.73 22.59 35.82
CA GLN A 53 -49.78 24.04 35.85
C GLN A 53 -48.39 24.65 35.63
N THR A 54 -48.34 25.69 34.80
CA THR A 54 -47.15 26.48 34.48
C THR A 54 -46.65 27.20 35.74
N LYS A 55 -45.62 26.67 36.41
CA LYS A 55 -44.91 27.33 37.50
C LYS A 55 -43.87 28.29 36.91
N THR A 56 -44.01 29.59 37.15
CA THR A 56 -42.95 30.58 36.92
C THR A 56 -41.92 30.49 38.04
N LEU A 57 -40.65 30.25 37.72
CA LEU A 57 -39.52 30.22 38.65
C LEU A 57 -39.29 31.61 39.29
N THR A 58 -38.97 31.67 40.59
CA THR A 58 -38.46 32.88 41.25
C THR A 58 -37.06 33.23 40.73
N GLU A 59 -36.67 34.52 40.68
CA GLU A 59 -35.34 34.94 40.18
C GLU A 59 -34.16 34.28 40.91
N GLU A 60 -34.32 33.95 42.20
CA GLU A 60 -33.33 33.20 42.98
C GLU A 60 -33.19 31.74 42.54
N GLN A 61 -34.28 31.10 42.09
CA GLN A 61 -34.24 29.74 41.55
C GLN A 61 -33.61 29.72 40.16
N LYS A 62 -33.82 30.77 39.36
CA LYS A 62 -33.23 30.95 38.04
C LYS A 62 -31.71 31.16 38.13
N THR A 63 -31.24 32.02 39.04
CA THR A 63 -29.80 32.19 39.27
C THR A 63 -29.18 30.90 39.78
N THR A 64 -29.79 30.22 40.75
CA THR A 64 -29.29 28.93 41.26
C THR A 64 -29.14 27.88 40.15
N LEU A 65 -30.15 27.70 39.30
CA LEU A 65 -30.10 26.76 38.18
C LEU A 65 -29.06 27.14 37.11
N GLN A 66 -28.83 28.43 36.87
CA GLN A 66 -27.77 28.90 35.97
C GLN A 66 -26.38 28.60 36.54
N THR A 67 -26.14 28.83 37.84
CA THR A 67 -24.86 28.53 38.48
C THR A 67 -24.59 27.01 38.51
N THR A 68 -25.63 26.19 38.72
CA THR A 68 -25.51 24.73 38.63
C THR A 68 -25.18 24.27 37.22
N LEU A 69 -25.79 24.87 36.20
CA LEU A 69 -25.49 24.61 34.80
C LEU A 69 -24.03 24.93 34.46
N GLU A 70 -23.55 26.10 34.88
CA GLU A 70 -22.16 26.54 34.69
C GLU A 70 -21.15 25.56 35.32
N LYS A 71 -21.38 25.22 36.60
CA LYS A 71 -20.52 24.27 37.32
C LYS A 71 -20.54 22.86 36.70
N SER A 72 -21.67 22.44 36.15
CA SER A 72 -21.81 21.11 35.53
C SER A 72 -21.09 21.04 34.18
N LEU A 73 -21.07 22.15 33.42
CA LEU A 73 -20.30 22.27 32.19
C LEU A 73 -18.78 22.24 32.46
N LEU A 74 -18.33 22.93 33.52
CA LEU A 74 -16.91 22.93 33.93
C LEU A 74 -16.43 21.56 34.44
N THR A 75 -17.32 20.75 35.03
CA THR A 75 -16.99 19.40 35.51
C THR A 75 -17.28 18.30 34.49
N HIS A 76 -17.64 18.65 33.25
CA HIS A 76 -18.05 17.74 32.18
C HIS A 76 -19.18 16.75 32.55
N ASN A 77 -20.06 17.13 33.49
CA ASN A 77 -21.23 16.32 33.88
C ASN A 77 -22.43 16.63 32.97
N THR A 78 -22.50 15.95 31.83
CA THR A 78 -23.45 16.22 30.74
C THR A 78 -24.92 16.01 31.14
N ASP A 79 -25.25 14.97 31.90
CA ASP A 79 -26.65 14.68 32.27
C ASP A 79 -27.21 15.70 33.28
N GLU A 80 -26.38 16.16 34.22
CA GLU A 80 -26.79 17.16 35.20
C GLU A 80 -26.89 18.56 34.59
N ALA A 81 -26.00 18.88 33.65
CA ALA A 81 -26.10 20.07 32.81
C ALA A 81 -27.41 20.06 31.99
N TRP A 82 -27.73 18.94 31.34
CA TRP A 82 -28.97 18.80 30.55
C TRP A 82 -30.24 18.92 31.41
N LYS A 83 -30.28 18.29 32.59
CA LYS A 83 -31.42 18.41 33.52
C LYS A 83 -31.64 19.85 33.96
N SER A 84 -30.57 20.57 34.29
CA SER A 84 -30.63 21.98 34.71
C SER A 84 -31.16 22.86 33.57
N PHE A 85 -30.69 22.65 32.35
CA PHE A 85 -31.20 23.32 31.15
C PHE A 85 -32.68 22.98 30.86
N LYS A 86 -33.06 21.71 30.98
CA LYS A 86 -34.45 21.28 30.80
C LYS A 86 -35.38 21.91 31.84
N ALA A 87 -34.95 22.00 33.11
CA ALA A 87 -35.71 22.65 34.17
C ALA A 87 -35.93 24.14 33.89
N LEU A 88 -34.90 24.85 33.39
CA LEU A 88 -35.01 26.26 32.98
C LEU A 88 -35.99 26.46 31.80
N THR A 89 -35.87 25.61 30.77
CA THR A 89 -36.69 25.70 29.55
C THR A 89 -38.15 25.27 29.75
N THR A 90 -38.43 24.35 30.69
CA THR A 90 -39.81 23.93 31.05
C THR A 90 -40.65 25.11 31.57
N CYS A 91 -40.01 26.14 32.13
CA CYS A 91 -40.63 27.38 32.59
C CYS A 91 -40.57 28.53 31.56
N CYS A 92 -40.25 28.24 30.29
CA CYS A 92 -40.05 29.22 29.23
C CYS A 92 -38.96 30.28 29.49
N THR A 93 -38.01 30.01 30.39
CA THR A 93 -36.88 30.90 30.63
C THR A 93 -35.68 30.43 29.80
N VAL A 94 -35.07 31.34 29.03
CA VAL A 94 -33.87 31.04 28.24
C VAL A 94 -32.64 31.38 29.09
N PRO A 95 -31.63 30.50 29.21
CA PRO A 95 -30.39 30.81 29.92
C PRO A 95 -29.65 31.97 29.25
N ASN A 96 -28.65 32.53 29.95
CA ASN A 96 -27.82 33.58 29.35
C ASN A 96 -27.12 33.09 28.07
N MET A 97 -26.73 34.03 27.21
CA MET A 97 -26.10 33.74 25.92
C MET A 97 -24.86 32.82 26.05
N PRO A 98 -23.86 33.07 26.92
CA PRO A 98 -22.69 32.20 27.00
C PRO A 98 -23.01 30.78 27.50
N LEU A 99 -23.88 30.61 28.51
CA LEU A 99 -24.25 29.29 29.02
C LEU A 99 -25.00 28.47 27.97
N THR A 100 -25.88 29.11 27.20
CA THR A 100 -26.65 28.46 26.14
C THR A 100 -25.71 27.95 25.04
N ASN A 101 -24.80 28.80 24.57
CA ASN A 101 -23.84 28.43 23.51
C ASN A 101 -22.85 27.36 24.01
N SER A 102 -22.29 27.49 25.22
CA SER A 102 -21.39 26.50 25.81
C SER A 102 -22.03 25.11 25.99
N LEU A 103 -23.29 25.05 26.42
CA LEU A 103 -24.01 23.78 26.53
C LEU A 103 -24.19 23.11 25.17
N ILE A 104 -24.63 23.85 24.15
CA ILE A 104 -24.89 23.29 22.82
C ILE A 104 -23.58 22.80 22.19
N THR A 105 -22.50 23.58 22.31
CA THR A 105 -21.17 23.18 21.83
C THR A 105 -20.67 21.92 22.56
N HIS A 106 -20.82 21.85 23.90
CA HIS A 106 -20.45 20.66 24.68
C HIS A 106 -21.28 19.43 24.31
N LEU A 107 -22.59 19.57 24.08
CA LEU A 107 -23.43 18.45 23.63
C LEU A 107 -23.07 17.99 22.20
N SER A 108 -22.64 18.91 21.35
CA SER A 108 -22.28 18.63 19.94
C SER A 108 -20.91 17.96 19.81
N SER A 109 -19.98 18.17 20.75
CA SER A 109 -18.63 17.61 20.71
C SER A 109 -18.54 16.12 21.11
N LEU A 110 -19.53 15.61 21.84
CA LEU A 110 -19.50 14.26 22.43
C LEU A 110 -19.80 13.10 21.47
N GLN A 111 -20.07 13.38 20.18
CA GLN A 111 -20.36 12.41 19.10
C GLN A 111 -21.47 11.37 19.34
N ASP A 112 -22.17 11.41 20.48
CA ASP A 112 -23.30 10.53 20.80
C ASP A 112 -24.60 11.04 20.15
N THR A 113 -25.33 10.13 19.50
CA THR A 113 -26.62 10.41 18.85
C THR A 113 -27.67 10.95 19.83
N GLN A 114 -27.65 10.53 21.10
CA GLN A 114 -28.57 11.07 22.12
C GLN A 114 -28.24 12.52 22.48
N ASN A 115 -26.96 12.84 22.65
CA ASN A 115 -26.51 14.20 22.92
C ASN A 115 -26.72 15.13 21.72
N LEU A 116 -26.59 14.62 20.49
CA LEU A 116 -26.92 15.36 19.29
C LEU A 116 -28.42 15.71 19.19
N LYS A 117 -29.31 14.77 19.58
CA LYS A 117 -30.76 15.04 19.70
C LYS A 117 -31.06 16.11 20.74
N ARG A 118 -30.39 16.05 21.90
CA ARG A 118 -30.48 17.06 22.96
C ARG A 118 -30.03 18.43 22.45
N ALA A 119 -28.89 18.50 21.78
CA ALA A 119 -28.36 19.72 21.18
C ALA A 119 -29.31 20.31 20.11
N PHE A 120 -29.83 19.48 19.21
CA PHE A 120 -30.82 19.89 18.21
C PHE A 120 -32.08 20.48 18.85
N ALA A 121 -32.65 19.80 19.85
CA ALA A 121 -33.84 20.28 20.55
C ALA A 121 -33.59 21.64 21.24
N SER A 122 -32.42 21.81 21.87
CA SER A 122 -32.02 23.10 22.47
C SER A 122 -31.92 24.22 21.45
N VAL A 123 -31.26 23.99 20.32
CA VAL A 123 -31.11 25.03 19.28
C VAL A 123 -32.47 25.41 18.71
N VAL A 124 -33.31 24.43 18.35
CA VAL A 124 -34.66 24.70 17.82
C VAL A 124 -35.50 25.51 18.81
N PHE A 125 -35.49 25.15 20.09
CA PHE A 125 -36.22 25.90 21.13
C PHE A 125 -35.73 27.35 21.25
N VAL A 126 -34.42 27.57 21.23
CA VAL A 126 -33.87 28.94 21.36
C VAL A 126 -34.19 29.77 20.11
N ILE A 127 -34.11 29.19 18.90
CA ILE A 127 -34.52 29.87 17.65
C ILE A 127 -36.00 30.28 17.70
N GLU A 128 -36.89 29.45 18.22
CA GLU A 128 -38.33 29.78 18.29
C GLU A 128 -38.67 30.86 19.33
N LYS A 129 -37.84 31.02 20.37
CA LYS A 129 -38.10 31.96 21.47
C LYS A 129 -37.36 33.28 21.33
N ASP A 130 -36.04 33.22 21.17
CA ASP A 130 -35.19 34.38 20.97
C ASP A 130 -33.92 34.00 20.19
N PRO A 131 -33.94 34.13 18.85
CA PRO A 131 -32.79 33.79 18.00
C PRO A 131 -31.51 34.55 18.33
N LYS A 132 -31.59 35.73 18.96
CA LYS A 132 -30.42 36.58 19.23
C LYS A 132 -29.47 35.99 20.28
N LEU A 133 -29.93 35.00 21.04
CA LEU A 133 -29.15 34.32 22.07
C LEU A 133 -28.24 33.21 21.51
N LEU A 134 -28.38 32.86 20.23
CA LEU A 134 -27.51 31.90 19.56
C LEU A 134 -26.41 32.62 18.79
N SER A 135 -25.18 32.15 18.96
CA SER A 135 -24.07 32.51 18.08
C SER A 135 -24.13 31.70 16.80
N PHE A 136 -23.63 32.27 15.69
CA PHE A 136 -23.51 31.53 14.44
C PHE A 136 -22.57 30.34 14.56
N GLU A 137 -21.47 30.49 15.31
CA GLU A 137 -20.46 29.45 15.54
C GLU A 137 -21.04 28.20 16.22
N THR A 138 -21.92 28.38 17.21
CA THR A 138 -22.61 27.27 17.89
C THR A 138 -23.52 26.50 16.94
N VAL A 139 -24.24 27.20 16.05
CA VAL A 139 -25.09 26.55 15.04
C VAL A 139 -24.23 25.77 14.04
N THR A 140 -23.12 26.36 13.58
CA THR A 140 -22.15 25.69 12.70
C THR A 140 -21.55 24.45 13.35
N THR A 141 -21.19 24.51 14.63
CA THR A 141 -20.64 23.37 15.38
C THR A 141 -21.63 22.20 15.44
N LEU A 142 -22.91 22.50 15.71
CA LEU A 142 -23.95 21.49 15.71
C LEU A 142 -24.16 20.87 14.32
N LEU A 143 -24.22 21.72 13.29
CA LEU A 143 -24.39 21.30 11.90
C LEU A 143 -23.22 20.40 11.42
N ASN A 144 -21.99 20.74 11.78
CA ASN A 144 -20.81 19.91 11.50
C ASN A 144 -20.87 18.57 12.24
N SER A 145 -21.30 18.55 13.51
CA SER A 145 -21.52 17.31 14.25
C SER A 145 -22.59 16.42 13.59
N MET A 146 -23.67 17.01 13.04
CA MET A 146 -24.67 16.29 12.24
C MET A 146 -24.13 15.71 10.94
N ASN A 147 -23.21 16.42 10.25
CA ASN A 147 -22.52 15.92 9.06
C ASN A 147 -21.64 14.70 9.38
N CYS A 148 -20.88 14.76 10.49
CA CYS A 148 -20.09 13.63 10.97
C CYS A 148 -20.96 12.41 11.30
N ALA A 149 -22.15 12.64 11.87
CA ALA A 149 -23.12 11.58 12.16
C ALA A 149 -23.95 11.13 10.93
N ASN A 150 -23.75 11.73 9.75
CA ASN A 150 -24.53 11.51 8.51
C ASN A 150 -26.06 11.64 8.71
N THR A 151 -26.49 12.65 9.49
CA THR A 151 -27.91 12.87 9.81
C THR A 151 -28.52 14.05 9.02
N ALA A 152 -28.92 13.78 7.77
CA ALA A 152 -29.40 14.83 6.87
C ALA A 152 -30.74 15.45 7.30
N ALA A 153 -31.72 14.64 7.73
CA ALA A 153 -33.07 15.14 8.05
C ALA A 153 -33.11 16.19 9.18
N PRO A 154 -32.41 16.00 10.33
CA PRO A 154 -32.29 17.04 11.35
C PRO A 154 -31.62 18.32 10.84
N ALA A 155 -30.57 18.21 10.02
CA ALA A 155 -29.89 19.36 9.45
C ALA A 155 -30.85 20.21 8.58
N PHE A 156 -31.60 19.57 7.67
CA PHE A 156 -32.62 20.27 6.86
C PHE A 156 -33.73 20.89 7.71
N ALA A 157 -34.17 20.21 8.76
CA ALA A 157 -35.19 20.73 9.66
C ALA A 157 -34.70 21.97 10.42
N LEU A 158 -33.44 21.97 10.86
CA LEU A 158 -32.82 23.11 11.53
C LEU A 158 -32.76 24.34 10.62
N ILE A 159 -32.26 24.18 9.38
CA ILE A 159 -32.20 25.29 8.42
C ILE A 159 -33.60 25.85 8.10
N LYS A 160 -34.60 24.98 7.92
CA LYS A 160 -35.99 25.43 7.73
C LYS A 160 -36.54 26.19 8.95
N CYS A 161 -36.19 25.76 10.16
CA CYS A 161 -36.54 26.46 11.40
C CYS A 161 -35.91 27.86 11.45
N MET A 162 -34.64 27.98 11.05
CA MET A 162 -33.92 29.25 10.97
C MET A 162 -34.63 30.22 10.00
N PHE A 163 -35.01 29.75 8.80
CA PHE A 163 -35.73 30.57 7.83
C PHE A 163 -37.10 31.02 8.32
N ARG A 164 -37.88 30.11 8.93
CA ARG A 164 -39.22 30.40 9.46
C ARG A 164 -39.21 31.49 10.53
N ASN A 165 -38.17 31.52 11.37
CA ASN A 165 -38.01 32.49 12.46
C ASN A 165 -37.17 33.72 12.07
N ARG A 166 -36.90 33.92 10.77
CA ARG A 166 -36.07 35.03 10.23
C ARG A 166 -34.69 35.14 10.87
N TYR A 167 -34.11 34.02 11.26
CA TYR A 167 -32.73 33.92 11.75
C TYR A 167 -31.82 33.55 10.58
N PHE A 168 -31.30 34.58 9.89
CA PHE A 168 -30.52 34.42 8.67
C PHE A 168 -29.02 34.31 8.97
N VAL A 169 -28.51 33.07 8.96
CA VAL A 169 -27.08 32.78 9.15
C VAL A 169 -26.38 32.80 7.79
N PRO A 170 -25.19 33.41 7.65
CA PRO A 170 -24.43 33.44 6.40
C PRO A 170 -24.31 32.08 5.72
N PHE A 171 -24.52 32.07 4.40
CA PHE A 171 -24.59 30.83 3.61
C PHE A 171 -23.31 29.99 3.76
N GLY A 172 -22.14 30.63 3.72
CA GLY A 172 -20.85 29.93 3.83
C GLY A 172 -20.64 29.14 5.12
N LEU A 173 -21.46 29.36 6.16
CA LEU A 173 -21.35 28.63 7.43
C LEU A 173 -22.12 27.31 7.46
N TRP A 174 -23.09 27.11 6.56
CA TRP A 174 -23.96 25.93 6.57
C TRP A 174 -24.17 25.31 5.18
N GLY A 175 -24.01 26.07 4.10
CA GLY A 175 -24.29 25.65 2.73
C GLY A 175 -23.47 24.45 2.29
N ASN A 176 -22.13 24.53 2.42
CA ASN A 176 -21.22 23.44 2.05
C ASN A 176 -21.47 22.17 2.87
N MET A 177 -21.66 22.32 4.20
CA MET A 177 -22.05 21.20 5.06
C MET A 177 -23.32 20.51 4.55
N LEU A 178 -24.34 21.31 4.20
CA LEU A 178 -25.62 20.77 3.74
C LEU A 178 -25.47 20.06 2.39
N VAL A 179 -24.62 20.56 1.48
CA VAL A 179 -24.28 19.87 0.23
C VAL A 179 -23.61 18.52 0.53
N ASP A 180 -22.61 18.48 1.41
CA ASP A 180 -21.86 17.27 1.74
C ASP A 180 -22.74 16.18 2.35
N VAL A 181 -23.57 16.54 3.34
CA VAL A 181 -24.49 15.57 3.96
C VAL A 181 -25.55 15.11 2.95
N SER A 182 -25.95 15.96 2.00
CA SER A 182 -26.91 15.60 0.96
C SER A 182 -26.34 14.58 -0.01
N ARG A 183 -25.08 14.75 -0.43
CA ARG A 183 -24.38 13.77 -1.29
C ARG A 183 -24.19 12.43 -0.58
N LYS A 184 -23.77 12.43 0.69
CA LYS A 184 -23.57 11.20 1.49
C LYS A 184 -24.87 10.44 1.75
N SER A 185 -25.99 11.16 1.92
CA SER A 185 -27.29 10.56 2.26
C SER A 185 -28.22 10.35 1.07
N GLY A 186 -27.84 10.78 -0.15
CA GLY A 186 -28.71 10.77 -1.33
C GLY A 186 -29.95 11.67 -1.21
N SER A 187 -29.83 12.80 -0.50
CA SER A 187 -30.93 13.73 -0.20
C SER A 187 -30.87 15.05 -0.98
N LEU A 188 -30.28 15.05 -2.18
CA LEU A 188 -30.12 16.27 -2.99
C LEU A 188 -31.45 16.94 -3.37
N ILE A 189 -32.54 16.19 -3.56
CA ILE A 189 -33.89 16.77 -3.78
C ILE A 189 -34.33 17.62 -2.57
N ALA A 190 -34.01 17.19 -1.34
CA ALA A 190 -34.33 17.97 -0.14
C ALA A 190 -33.48 19.24 -0.06
N PHE A 191 -32.22 19.16 -0.50
CA PHE A 191 -31.33 20.31 -0.65
C PHE A 191 -31.87 21.32 -1.66
N LEU A 192 -32.30 20.88 -2.84
CA LEU A 192 -32.83 21.78 -3.88
C LEU A 192 -33.97 22.66 -3.35
N ARG A 193 -34.89 22.09 -2.55
CA ARG A 193 -35.98 22.85 -1.93
C ARG A 193 -35.50 23.91 -0.94
N VAL A 194 -34.47 23.60 -0.15
CA VAL A 194 -33.87 24.55 0.81
C VAL A 194 -33.05 25.61 0.07
N PHE A 195 -32.37 25.23 -1.00
CA PHE A 195 -31.63 26.11 -1.89
C PHE A 195 -32.55 27.13 -2.57
N GLU A 196 -33.68 26.69 -3.14
CA GLU A 196 -34.68 27.57 -3.76
C GLU A 196 -35.24 28.59 -2.77
N GLU A 197 -35.58 28.13 -1.56
CA GLU A 197 -36.07 29.00 -0.49
C GLU A 197 -35.00 30.00 -0.02
N CYS A 198 -33.74 29.55 0.09
CA CYS A 198 -32.61 30.40 0.42
C CYS A 198 -32.37 31.48 -0.64
N CYS A 199 -32.41 31.12 -1.93
CA CYS A 199 -32.31 32.08 -3.04
C CYS A 199 -33.43 33.11 -3.00
N ARG A 200 -34.67 32.66 -2.78
CA ARG A 200 -35.84 33.54 -2.67
C ARG A 200 -35.68 34.54 -1.54
N ILE A 201 -35.29 34.08 -0.35
CA ILE A 201 -35.02 34.94 0.82
C ILE A 201 -33.89 35.92 0.52
N ALA A 202 -32.77 35.47 -0.05
CA ALA A 202 -31.62 36.31 -0.33
C ALA A 202 -31.97 37.45 -1.32
N ILE A 203 -32.82 37.18 -2.31
CA ILE A 203 -33.28 38.15 -3.31
C ILE A 203 -34.34 39.09 -2.72
N ASP A 204 -35.38 38.55 -2.09
CA ASP A 204 -36.53 39.32 -1.56
C ASP A 204 -36.09 40.26 -0.43
N GLU A 205 -35.25 39.77 0.49
CA GLU A 205 -34.74 40.53 1.65
C GLU A 205 -33.44 41.28 1.34
N LYS A 206 -32.88 41.14 0.12
CA LYS A 206 -31.62 41.76 -0.33
C LYS A 206 -30.40 41.43 0.56
N LEU A 207 -30.32 40.19 1.04
CA LEU A 207 -29.27 39.73 1.95
C LEU A 207 -28.09 39.13 1.18
N ASN A 208 -27.05 39.94 0.94
CA ASN A 208 -25.86 39.50 0.19
C ASN A 208 -25.12 38.32 0.84
N TYR A 209 -25.08 38.23 2.18
CA TYR A 209 -24.39 37.16 2.91
C TYR A 209 -25.11 35.80 2.87
N MET A 210 -26.38 35.79 2.43
CA MET A 210 -27.19 34.58 2.25
C MET A 210 -27.10 34.02 0.82
N LYS A 211 -26.43 34.73 -0.10
CA LYS A 211 -26.30 34.28 -1.49
C LYS A 211 -25.55 32.94 -1.53
N PRO A 212 -26.13 31.91 -2.17
CA PRO A 212 -25.41 30.66 -2.40
C PRO A 212 -24.16 30.88 -3.24
N ASP A 213 -23.15 30.07 -2.97
CA ASP A 213 -21.91 30.03 -3.75
C ASP A 213 -22.06 29.13 -5.00
N LEU A 214 -20.99 29.08 -5.79
CA LEU A 214 -20.92 28.24 -6.99
C LEU A 214 -21.09 26.75 -6.66
N ALA A 215 -20.52 26.27 -5.55
CA ALA A 215 -20.61 24.87 -5.14
C ALA A 215 -22.06 24.46 -4.88
N ALA A 216 -22.84 25.32 -4.19
CA ALA A 216 -24.26 25.10 -3.95
C ALA A 216 -25.10 25.15 -5.22
N CYS A 217 -24.81 26.08 -6.13
CA CYS A 217 -25.48 26.15 -7.44
C CYS A 217 -25.20 24.89 -8.27
N ASN A 218 -23.95 24.40 -8.26
CA ASN A 218 -23.58 23.16 -8.92
C ASN A 218 -24.25 21.93 -8.30
N ALA A 219 -24.39 21.87 -6.97
CA ALA A 219 -25.15 20.79 -6.30
C ALA A 219 -26.65 20.84 -6.64
N ALA A 220 -27.23 22.03 -6.80
CA ALA A 220 -28.61 22.20 -7.27
C ALA A 220 -28.76 21.77 -8.74
N LEU A 221 -27.80 22.12 -9.61
CA LEU A 221 -27.76 21.67 -11.00
C LEU A 221 -27.59 20.15 -11.10
N GLU A 222 -26.68 19.57 -10.31
CA GLU A 222 -26.46 18.13 -10.19
C GLU A 222 -27.78 17.41 -9.85
N CYS A 223 -28.52 17.89 -8.84
CA CYS A 223 -29.83 17.36 -8.49
C CYS A 223 -30.83 17.43 -9.66
N CYS A 224 -30.95 18.60 -10.30
CA CYS A 224 -31.87 18.80 -11.42
C CYS A 224 -31.53 17.93 -12.63
N CYS A 225 -30.24 17.73 -12.90
CA CYS A 225 -29.75 17.05 -14.10
C CYS A 225 -29.67 15.52 -13.93
N CYS A 226 -29.19 15.05 -12.78
CA CYS A 226 -28.91 13.63 -12.53
C CYS A 226 -30.06 12.88 -11.83
N GLU A 227 -30.74 13.52 -10.87
CA GLU A 227 -31.82 12.88 -10.08
C GLU A 227 -33.22 13.20 -10.62
N LEU A 228 -33.55 14.48 -10.80
CA LEU A 228 -34.87 14.90 -11.30
C LEU A 228 -35.01 14.78 -12.81
N GLU A 229 -33.89 14.89 -13.53
CA GLU A 229 -33.81 14.95 -14.98
C GLU A 229 -34.76 16.00 -15.61
N SER A 230 -34.91 17.16 -14.95
CA SER A 230 -35.86 18.21 -15.34
C SER A 230 -35.15 19.39 -15.99
N VAL A 231 -35.37 19.56 -17.30
CA VAL A 231 -34.81 20.68 -18.07
C VAL A 231 -35.32 22.03 -17.55
N SER A 232 -36.61 22.10 -17.20
CA SER A 232 -37.20 23.34 -16.66
C SER A 232 -36.54 23.75 -15.35
N ASP A 233 -36.29 22.81 -14.44
CA ASP A 233 -35.73 23.16 -13.13
C ASP A 233 -34.24 23.47 -13.22
N ALA A 234 -33.49 22.79 -14.10
CA ALA A 234 -32.12 23.17 -14.42
C ALA A 234 -32.02 24.60 -14.99
N GLU A 235 -32.91 24.97 -15.94
CA GLU A 235 -32.97 26.33 -16.50
C GLU A 235 -33.32 27.38 -15.45
N LYS A 236 -34.20 27.08 -14.49
CA LYS A 236 -34.49 27.96 -13.35
C LYS A 236 -33.25 28.18 -12.48
N VAL A 237 -32.46 27.14 -12.23
CA VAL A 237 -31.22 27.27 -11.45
C VAL A 237 -30.21 28.14 -12.19
N VAL A 238 -30.03 27.95 -13.51
CA VAL A 238 -29.16 28.81 -14.34
C VAL A 238 -29.63 30.27 -14.35
N ALA A 239 -30.95 30.50 -14.47
CA ALA A 239 -31.51 31.85 -14.39
C ALA A 239 -31.26 32.48 -13.00
N THR A 240 -31.37 31.67 -11.94
CA THR A 240 -31.08 32.10 -10.57
C THR A 240 -29.59 32.45 -10.39
N MET A 241 -28.67 31.64 -10.92
CA MET A 241 -27.23 31.94 -10.92
C MET A 241 -26.94 33.30 -11.57
N SER A 242 -27.58 33.59 -12.70
CA SER A 242 -27.47 34.89 -13.37
C SER A 242 -27.96 36.06 -12.52
N VAL A 243 -29.11 35.91 -11.86
CA VAL A 243 -29.67 36.94 -10.96
C VAL A 243 -28.80 37.16 -9.73
N LEU A 244 -28.22 36.09 -9.17
CA LEU A 244 -27.34 36.17 -8.01
C LEU A 244 -25.97 36.75 -8.34
N GLY A 245 -25.56 36.70 -9.61
CA GLY A 245 -24.25 37.10 -10.11
C GLY A 245 -23.18 36.01 -9.96
N VAL A 246 -23.60 34.74 -9.90
CA VAL A 246 -22.70 33.57 -9.80
C VAL A 246 -22.31 33.14 -11.22
N ARG A 247 -21.00 33.15 -11.51
CA ARG A 247 -20.47 32.74 -12.81
C ARG A 247 -20.42 31.20 -12.89
N PRO A 248 -21.01 30.56 -13.93
CA PRO A 248 -20.89 29.12 -14.16
C PRO A 248 -19.45 28.69 -14.42
N ASP A 249 -19.13 27.44 -14.06
CA ASP A 249 -17.85 26.79 -14.30
C ASP A 249 -17.99 25.55 -15.21
N GLU A 250 -16.89 24.85 -15.45
CA GLU A 250 -16.86 23.63 -16.28
C GLU A 250 -17.84 22.56 -15.78
N SER A 251 -18.02 22.42 -14.46
CA SER A 251 -18.98 21.49 -13.86
C SER A 251 -20.42 21.87 -14.16
N SER A 252 -20.77 23.17 -14.07
CA SER A 252 -22.10 23.68 -14.45
C SER A 252 -22.46 23.28 -15.89
N PHE A 253 -21.53 23.49 -16.82
CA PHE A 253 -21.70 23.11 -18.22
C PHE A 253 -21.77 21.59 -18.40
N GLY A 254 -20.98 20.83 -17.62
CA GLY A 254 -21.03 19.37 -17.54
C GLY A 254 -22.45 18.88 -17.20
N PHE A 255 -23.02 19.29 -16.08
CA PHE A 255 -24.37 18.87 -15.67
C PHE A 255 -25.46 19.17 -16.72
N LEU A 256 -25.43 20.36 -17.30
CA LEU A 256 -26.37 20.75 -18.36
C LEU A 256 -26.19 19.90 -19.62
N SER A 257 -24.94 19.66 -20.03
CA SER A 257 -24.64 18.83 -21.21
C SER A 257 -25.11 17.38 -21.02
N TYR A 258 -24.92 16.81 -19.82
CA TYR A 258 -25.45 15.50 -19.45
C TYR A 258 -26.97 15.44 -19.60
N LEU A 259 -27.69 16.41 -19.03
CA LEU A 259 -29.16 16.46 -19.10
C LEU A 259 -29.66 16.63 -20.54
N PHE A 260 -29.03 17.50 -21.32
CA PHE A 260 -29.43 17.73 -22.71
C PHE A 260 -29.14 16.52 -23.59
N ALA A 261 -28.02 15.81 -23.38
CA ALA A 261 -27.74 14.54 -24.04
C ALA A 261 -28.77 13.47 -23.65
N LEU A 262 -29.07 13.34 -22.36
CA LEU A 262 -30.06 12.42 -21.82
C LEU A 262 -31.45 12.62 -22.43
N LYS A 263 -31.88 13.88 -22.61
CA LYS A 263 -33.17 14.21 -23.25
C LYS A 263 -33.09 14.29 -24.78
N GLY A 264 -31.90 14.20 -25.39
CA GLY A 264 -31.72 14.25 -26.84
C GLY A 264 -31.92 15.62 -27.46
N LEU A 265 -31.61 16.70 -26.75
CA LEU A 265 -31.80 18.08 -27.19
C LEU A 265 -30.56 18.65 -27.89
N GLU A 266 -30.21 18.13 -29.05
CA GLU A 266 -28.93 18.46 -29.72
C GLU A 266 -28.73 19.96 -30.02
N LYS A 267 -29.79 20.67 -30.42
CA LYS A 267 -29.71 22.13 -30.64
C LYS A 267 -29.27 22.89 -29.39
N LYS A 268 -29.71 22.46 -28.20
CA LYS A 268 -29.30 23.08 -26.94
C LYS A 268 -27.86 22.73 -26.58
N ILE A 269 -27.37 21.56 -26.99
CA ILE A 269 -25.96 21.17 -26.81
C ILE A 269 -25.06 22.08 -27.65
N ASP A 270 -25.44 22.34 -28.91
CA ASP A 270 -24.68 23.26 -29.78
C ASP A 270 -24.66 24.71 -29.24
N GLU A 271 -25.79 25.17 -28.69
CA GLU A 271 -25.88 26.47 -28.01
C GLU A 271 -25.02 26.51 -26.76
N LEU A 272 -25.05 25.45 -25.95
CA LEU A 272 -24.26 25.33 -24.72
C LEU A 272 -22.76 25.33 -25.01
N GLU A 273 -22.34 24.62 -26.07
CA GLU A 273 -20.94 24.54 -26.50
C GLU A 273 -20.41 25.91 -26.96
N LYS A 274 -21.22 26.69 -27.70
CA LYS A 274 -20.88 28.07 -28.07
C LYS A 274 -20.73 28.96 -26.85
N LEU A 275 -21.65 28.85 -25.88
CA LEU A 275 -21.59 29.60 -24.63
C LEU A 275 -20.33 29.26 -23.83
N MET A 276 -19.89 27.99 -23.78
CA MET A 276 -18.64 27.63 -23.11
C MET A 276 -17.43 28.41 -23.65
N VAL A 277 -17.33 28.52 -24.98
CA VAL A 277 -16.25 29.27 -25.64
C VAL A 277 -16.37 30.77 -25.33
N GLU A 278 -17.59 31.34 -25.35
CA GLU A 278 -17.84 32.75 -25.00
C GLU A 278 -17.45 33.06 -23.54
N PHE A 279 -17.59 32.10 -22.63
CA PHE A 279 -17.16 32.23 -21.24
C PHE A 279 -15.66 31.99 -21.03
N GLY A 280 -14.91 31.68 -22.09
CA GLY A 280 -13.46 31.50 -22.07
C GLY A 280 -12.99 30.08 -21.71
N PHE A 281 -13.89 29.09 -21.75
CA PHE A 281 -13.52 27.69 -21.51
C PHE A 281 -13.05 27.05 -22.81
N SER A 282 -11.74 26.80 -22.90
CA SER A 282 -11.12 26.06 -24.02
C SER A 282 -11.03 24.56 -23.75
N ASN A 283 -11.08 24.15 -22.47
CA ASN A 283 -11.06 22.75 -22.07
C ASN A 283 -12.46 22.14 -22.13
N LYS A 284 -12.65 21.13 -22.98
CA LYS A 284 -13.94 20.46 -23.19
C LYS A 284 -14.01 19.07 -22.55
N ARG A 285 -13.05 18.67 -21.70
CA ARG A 285 -13.02 17.32 -21.08
C ARG A 285 -14.30 17.01 -20.33
N VAL A 286 -14.64 17.85 -19.34
CA VAL A 286 -15.81 17.66 -18.47
C VAL A 286 -17.10 17.64 -19.29
N PHE A 287 -17.16 18.46 -20.34
CA PHE A 287 -18.27 18.52 -21.28
C PHE A 287 -18.44 17.22 -22.08
N PHE A 288 -17.36 16.70 -22.70
CA PHE A 288 -17.42 15.43 -23.43
C PHE A 288 -17.74 14.24 -22.52
N ASN A 289 -17.13 14.16 -21.33
CA ASN A 289 -17.43 13.10 -20.36
C ASN A 289 -18.92 13.10 -19.99
N SER A 290 -19.47 14.29 -19.69
CA SER A 290 -20.86 14.46 -19.32
C SER A 290 -21.83 14.13 -20.47
N LEU A 291 -21.50 14.53 -21.71
CA LEU A 291 -22.27 14.15 -22.90
C LEU A 291 -22.31 12.64 -23.10
N ILE A 292 -21.16 11.97 -22.97
CA ILE A 292 -21.04 10.52 -23.08
C ILE A 292 -21.94 9.85 -22.04
N GLY A 293 -21.84 10.24 -20.77
CA GLY A 293 -22.67 9.68 -19.70
C GLY A 293 -24.18 9.88 -19.95
N GLY A 294 -24.58 11.05 -20.45
CA GLY A 294 -25.97 11.34 -20.80
C GLY A 294 -26.48 10.49 -21.96
N TYR A 295 -25.70 10.35 -23.03
CA TYR A 295 -26.07 9.53 -24.19
C TYR A 295 -26.11 8.04 -23.85
N VAL A 296 -25.16 7.55 -23.04
CA VAL A 296 -25.15 6.17 -22.53
C VAL A 296 -26.43 5.88 -21.76
N LYS A 297 -26.83 6.75 -20.81
CA LYS A 297 -28.06 6.57 -20.04
C LYS A 297 -29.33 6.64 -20.90
N SER A 298 -29.32 7.43 -21.98
CA SER A 298 -30.42 7.48 -22.96
C SER A 298 -30.46 6.30 -23.95
N GLY A 299 -29.42 5.46 -23.98
CA GLY A 299 -29.28 4.34 -24.93
C GLY A 299 -28.89 4.76 -26.36
N LYS A 300 -28.49 6.02 -26.60
CA LYS A 300 -28.13 6.54 -27.92
C LYS A 300 -26.66 6.30 -28.25
N ILE A 301 -26.35 5.04 -28.56
CA ILE A 301 -24.98 4.57 -28.78
C ILE A 301 -24.27 5.24 -29.97
N ASP A 302 -24.98 5.55 -31.06
CA ASP A 302 -24.40 6.24 -32.23
C ASP A 302 -23.89 7.65 -31.87
N SER A 303 -24.62 8.37 -31.01
CA SER A 303 -24.22 9.67 -30.48
C SER A 303 -22.99 9.55 -29.57
N VAL A 304 -22.84 8.45 -28.82
CA VAL A 304 -21.63 8.17 -28.03
C VAL A 304 -20.42 8.00 -28.95
N SER A 305 -20.53 7.14 -29.97
CA SER A 305 -19.47 6.93 -30.98
C SER A 305 -19.04 8.25 -31.61
N THR A 306 -20.01 9.03 -32.07
CA THR A 306 -19.77 10.33 -32.73
C THR A 306 -19.09 11.32 -31.78
N THR A 307 -19.48 11.34 -30.50
CA THR A 307 -18.91 12.24 -29.50
C THR A 307 -17.46 11.88 -29.17
N VAL A 308 -17.15 10.59 -29.01
CA VAL A 308 -15.77 10.10 -28.78
C VAL A 308 -14.87 10.39 -29.99
N LEU A 309 -15.34 10.16 -31.21
CA LEU A 309 -14.54 10.48 -32.40
C LEU A 309 -14.37 12.00 -32.58
N ARG A 310 -15.37 12.80 -32.19
CA ARG A 310 -15.28 14.27 -32.22
C ARG A 310 -14.26 14.79 -31.21
N SER A 311 -14.24 14.27 -29.99
CA SER A 311 -13.27 14.70 -28.97
C SER A 311 -11.82 14.44 -29.41
N LEU A 312 -11.56 13.31 -30.08
CA LEU A 312 -10.25 12.99 -30.67
C LEU A 312 -9.85 14.00 -31.76
N ARG A 313 -10.77 14.35 -32.66
CA ARG A 313 -10.50 15.32 -33.75
C ARG A 313 -10.21 16.73 -33.21
N GLU A 314 -10.99 17.17 -32.22
CA GLU A 314 -10.85 18.51 -31.65
C GLU A 314 -9.64 18.67 -30.71
N GLY A 315 -9.09 17.56 -30.21
CA GLY A 315 -7.93 17.58 -29.32
C GLY A 315 -6.63 18.07 -29.94
N ASN A 316 -6.50 18.16 -31.27
CA ASN A 316 -5.28 18.61 -31.97
C ASN A 316 -3.97 17.96 -31.44
N GLY A 317 -4.02 16.68 -31.04
CA GLY A 317 -2.87 15.98 -30.46
C GLY A 317 -2.50 16.38 -29.01
N LYS A 318 -3.30 17.24 -28.34
CA LYS A 318 -3.28 17.38 -26.89
C LYS A 318 -4.29 16.39 -26.30
N GLU A 319 -3.76 15.43 -25.56
CA GLU A 319 -4.43 14.21 -25.10
C GLU A 319 -5.67 14.52 -24.24
N TRP A 320 -6.85 14.12 -24.73
CA TRP A 320 -8.03 13.98 -23.88
C TRP A 320 -8.03 12.56 -23.31
N ILE A 321 -7.28 12.36 -22.22
CA ILE A 321 -7.40 11.13 -21.43
C ILE A 321 -8.79 11.16 -20.77
N PHE A 322 -9.72 10.39 -21.33
CA PHE A 322 -11.00 10.10 -20.68
C PHE A 322 -10.73 9.40 -19.36
N SER A 323 -11.56 9.68 -18.34
CA SER A 323 -11.39 9.01 -17.05
C SER A 323 -11.78 7.54 -17.13
N ASP A 324 -11.25 6.71 -16.23
CA ASP A 324 -11.62 5.30 -16.14
C ASP A 324 -13.12 5.11 -15.92
N GLU A 325 -13.78 6.03 -15.21
CA GLU A 325 -15.24 6.02 -15.07
C GLU A 325 -15.94 6.20 -16.41
N THR A 326 -15.45 7.11 -17.27
CA THR A 326 -16.04 7.37 -18.58
C THR A 326 -15.91 6.14 -19.49
N HIS A 327 -14.75 5.48 -19.50
CA HIS A 327 -14.57 4.22 -20.23
C HIS A 327 -15.51 3.12 -19.71
N CYS A 328 -15.66 3.00 -18.38
CA CYS A 328 -16.60 2.06 -17.78
C CYS A 328 -18.05 2.34 -18.18
N GLU A 329 -18.46 3.60 -18.24
CA GLU A 329 -19.80 4.00 -18.70
C GLU A 329 -20.03 3.62 -20.16
N VAL A 330 -19.07 3.92 -21.05
CA VAL A 330 -19.12 3.51 -22.46
C VAL A 330 -19.28 2.00 -22.57
N VAL A 331 -18.42 1.22 -21.91
CA VAL A 331 -18.51 -0.25 -21.94
C VAL A 331 -19.88 -0.74 -21.47
N LYS A 332 -20.35 -0.27 -20.31
CA LYS A 332 -21.67 -0.65 -19.78
C LYS A 332 -22.78 -0.30 -20.77
N GLY A 333 -22.74 0.88 -21.38
CA GLY A 333 -23.71 1.34 -22.36
C GLY A 333 -23.78 0.45 -23.61
N TYR A 334 -22.64 0.15 -24.23
CA TYR A 334 -22.60 -0.69 -25.43
C TYR A 334 -23.01 -2.13 -25.12
N LEU A 335 -22.59 -2.68 -23.98
CA LEU A 335 -22.92 -4.05 -23.59
C LEU A 335 -24.40 -4.22 -23.23
N GLN A 336 -25.01 -3.26 -22.53
CA GLN A 336 -26.45 -3.29 -22.21
C GLN A 336 -27.32 -3.22 -23.47
N ASN A 337 -26.87 -2.51 -24.51
CA ASN A 337 -27.58 -2.42 -25.79
C ASN A 337 -27.22 -3.56 -26.77
N GLY A 338 -26.37 -4.51 -26.39
CA GLY A 338 -25.92 -5.59 -27.27
C GLY A 338 -25.11 -5.11 -28.49
N ALA A 339 -24.59 -3.88 -28.45
CA ALA A 339 -23.96 -3.20 -29.58
C ALA A 339 -22.45 -3.47 -29.68
N MET A 340 -22.02 -4.73 -29.48
CA MET A 340 -20.59 -5.09 -29.48
C MET A 340 -19.90 -4.78 -30.82
N LYS A 341 -20.59 -5.00 -31.94
CA LYS A 341 -20.08 -4.67 -33.28
C LYS A 341 -19.82 -3.18 -33.46
N SER A 342 -20.71 -2.35 -32.92
CA SER A 342 -20.55 -0.89 -32.94
C SER A 342 -19.40 -0.45 -32.05
N LEU A 343 -19.16 -1.13 -30.92
CA LEU A 343 -18.01 -0.85 -30.05
C LEU A 343 -16.69 -1.19 -30.76
N ALA A 344 -16.62 -2.34 -31.45
CA ALA A 344 -15.47 -2.71 -32.27
C ALA A 344 -15.22 -1.68 -33.39
N SER A 345 -16.27 -1.24 -34.08
CA SER A 345 -16.18 -0.20 -35.11
C SER A 345 -15.69 1.14 -34.54
N LEU A 346 -16.14 1.53 -33.35
CA LEU A 346 -15.66 2.73 -32.66
C LEU A 346 -14.15 2.64 -32.39
N LEU A 347 -13.66 1.51 -31.90
CA LEU A 347 -12.24 1.31 -31.61
C LEU A 347 -11.39 1.37 -32.88
N ILE A 348 -11.84 0.75 -33.97
CA ILE A 348 -11.16 0.81 -35.28
C ILE A 348 -11.06 2.26 -35.77
N GLU A 349 -12.15 3.03 -35.68
CA GLU A 349 -12.16 4.43 -36.13
C GLU A 349 -11.36 5.35 -35.19
N ALA A 350 -11.39 5.11 -33.88
CA ALA A 350 -10.61 5.86 -32.91
C ALA A 350 -9.10 5.69 -33.18
N GLN A 351 -8.65 4.45 -33.40
CA GLN A 351 -7.24 4.16 -33.69
C GLN A 351 -6.73 4.86 -34.96
N LYS A 352 -7.57 5.06 -35.97
CA LYS A 352 -7.19 5.81 -37.19
C LYS A 352 -6.95 7.30 -36.94
N LEU A 353 -7.56 7.85 -35.89
CA LEU A 353 -7.45 9.26 -35.51
C LEU A 353 -6.32 9.49 -34.50
N GLU A 354 -5.88 8.44 -33.80
CA GLU A 354 -4.78 8.48 -32.85
C GLU A 354 -3.44 8.68 -33.56
N SER A 355 -2.51 9.38 -32.88
CA SER A 355 -1.15 9.56 -33.38
C SER A 355 -0.40 8.22 -33.32
N PRO A 356 0.43 7.88 -34.32
CA PRO A 356 1.29 6.70 -34.25
C PRO A 356 2.37 6.78 -33.16
N MET A 357 2.62 7.97 -32.59
CA MET A 357 3.53 8.16 -31.45
C MET A 357 2.81 8.14 -30.09
N LEU A 358 1.50 7.85 -30.07
CA LEU A 358 0.73 7.77 -28.84
C LEU A 358 1.19 6.57 -27.99
N GLU A 359 1.38 6.81 -26.69
CA GLU A 359 1.68 5.73 -25.75
C GLU A 359 0.48 4.77 -25.66
N VAL A 360 0.77 3.48 -25.57
CA VAL A 360 -0.22 2.40 -25.67
C VAL A 360 -1.32 2.54 -24.62
N ASP A 361 -0.95 2.91 -23.40
CA ASP A 361 -1.80 3.08 -22.22
C ASP A 361 -2.77 4.27 -22.31
N LYS A 362 -2.46 5.25 -23.18
CA LYS A 362 -3.28 6.43 -23.42
C LYS A 362 -4.27 6.28 -24.56
N SER A 363 -4.20 5.19 -25.31
CA SER A 363 -5.17 4.90 -26.38
C SER A 363 -6.57 4.65 -25.81
N ILE A 364 -7.60 5.03 -26.56
CA ILE A 364 -9.00 4.73 -26.20
C ILE A 364 -9.23 3.23 -26.17
N GLY A 365 -8.56 2.49 -27.07
CA GLY A 365 -8.55 1.02 -27.05
C GLY A 365 -8.10 0.48 -25.70
N TYR A 366 -7.01 1.01 -25.15
CA TYR A 366 -6.53 0.60 -23.83
C TYR A 366 -7.52 0.91 -22.73
N GLY A 367 -8.07 2.12 -22.69
CA GLY A 367 -9.04 2.54 -21.67
C GLY A 367 -10.32 1.70 -21.69
N ILE A 368 -10.92 1.49 -22.87
CA ILE A 368 -12.17 0.71 -23.03
C ILE A 368 -11.95 -0.76 -22.68
N ILE A 369 -10.86 -1.37 -23.15
CA ILE A 369 -10.60 -2.79 -22.88
C ILE A 369 -10.20 -2.99 -21.40
N SER A 370 -9.41 -2.09 -20.82
CA SER A 370 -9.11 -2.09 -19.38
C SER A 370 -10.38 -1.95 -18.54
N ALA A 371 -11.32 -1.11 -18.96
CA ALA A 371 -12.63 -1.01 -18.31
C ALA A 371 -13.44 -2.30 -18.42
N CYS A 372 -13.47 -2.98 -19.58
CA CYS A 372 -14.08 -4.30 -19.72
C CYS A 372 -13.48 -5.32 -18.72
N ILE A 373 -12.16 -5.35 -18.60
CA ILE A 373 -11.43 -6.26 -17.70
C ILE A 373 -11.73 -5.94 -16.23
N ASN A 374 -11.68 -4.66 -15.84
CA ASN A 374 -11.96 -4.21 -14.47
C ASN A 374 -13.41 -4.51 -14.06
N LEU A 375 -14.34 -4.61 -15.01
CA LEU A 375 -15.72 -5.05 -14.78
C LEU A 375 -15.86 -6.58 -14.69
N GLY A 376 -14.77 -7.34 -14.76
CA GLY A 376 -14.76 -8.81 -14.72
C GLY A 376 -15.24 -9.47 -16.01
N LEU A 377 -15.18 -8.76 -17.15
CA LEU A 377 -15.71 -9.20 -18.44
C LEU A 377 -14.59 -9.52 -19.45
N ALA A 378 -13.55 -10.23 -19.03
CA ALA A 378 -12.39 -10.57 -19.86
C ALA A 378 -12.78 -11.34 -21.15
N ASP A 379 -13.72 -12.27 -21.08
CA ASP A 379 -14.18 -13.01 -22.27
C ASP A 379 -14.88 -12.10 -23.29
N LYS A 380 -15.61 -11.08 -22.81
CA LYS A 380 -16.21 -10.07 -23.69
C LYS A 380 -15.16 -9.15 -24.29
N ALA A 381 -14.08 -8.85 -23.57
CA ALA A 381 -12.96 -8.10 -24.10
C ALA A 381 -12.29 -8.85 -25.27
N HIS A 382 -12.10 -10.16 -25.14
CA HIS A 382 -11.62 -11.01 -26.24
C HIS A 382 -12.62 -11.06 -27.41
N SER A 383 -13.92 -11.17 -27.12
CA SER A 383 -14.97 -11.12 -28.16
C SER A 383 -14.98 -9.80 -28.95
N ILE A 384 -14.66 -8.68 -28.29
CA ILE A 384 -14.51 -7.38 -28.96
C ILE A 384 -13.31 -7.41 -29.91
N LEU A 385 -12.19 -7.99 -29.48
CA LEU A 385 -11.01 -8.18 -30.32
C LEU A 385 -11.32 -9.05 -31.56
N ASP A 386 -12.02 -10.16 -31.38
CA ASP A 386 -12.44 -11.04 -32.48
C ASP A 386 -13.30 -10.31 -33.51
N GLU A 387 -14.26 -9.50 -33.03
CA GLU A 387 -15.12 -8.69 -33.89
C GLU A 387 -14.32 -7.59 -34.60
N MET A 388 -13.31 -6.98 -33.96
CA MET A 388 -12.41 -6.03 -34.63
C MET A 388 -11.61 -6.69 -35.75
N ASN A 389 -11.09 -7.90 -35.52
CA ASN A 389 -10.37 -8.69 -36.52
C ASN A 389 -11.29 -9.09 -37.68
N ALA A 390 -12.54 -9.50 -37.40
CA ALA A 390 -13.52 -9.86 -38.42
C ALA A 390 -13.90 -8.68 -39.33
N GLN A 391 -13.87 -7.45 -38.80
CA GLN A 391 -14.15 -6.22 -39.56
C GLN A 391 -12.98 -5.76 -40.44
N SER A 392 -11.90 -6.55 -40.55
CA SER A 392 -10.69 -6.26 -41.35
C SER A 392 -10.00 -4.93 -40.95
N GLY A 393 -10.15 -4.51 -39.70
CA GLY A 393 -9.42 -3.38 -39.15
C GLY A 393 -8.05 -3.81 -38.64
N SER A 394 -7.03 -2.95 -38.80
CA SER A 394 -5.74 -3.14 -38.11
C SER A 394 -5.94 -2.87 -36.62
N VAL A 395 -5.84 -3.89 -35.77
CA VAL A 395 -5.95 -3.72 -34.32
C VAL A 395 -4.62 -3.22 -33.76
N GLY A 396 -4.67 -2.17 -32.93
CA GLY A 396 -3.49 -1.58 -32.30
C GLY A 396 -3.11 -2.25 -30.99
N LEU A 397 -1.87 -2.00 -30.55
CA LEU A 397 -1.32 -2.59 -29.32
C LEU A 397 -2.14 -2.24 -28.06
N GLY A 398 -2.86 -1.11 -28.09
CA GLY A 398 -3.74 -0.64 -27.02
C GLY A 398 -4.85 -1.64 -26.64
N VAL A 399 -5.33 -2.43 -27.60
CA VAL A 399 -6.37 -3.45 -27.34
C VAL A 399 -5.76 -4.74 -26.80
N TYR A 400 -4.60 -5.14 -27.32
CA TYR A 400 -3.93 -6.38 -26.94
C TYR A 400 -3.34 -6.36 -25.53
N VAL A 401 -2.66 -5.27 -25.15
CA VAL A 401 -1.90 -5.20 -23.89
C VAL A 401 -2.78 -5.39 -22.65
N PRO A 402 -3.95 -4.73 -22.50
CA PRO A 402 -4.83 -4.99 -21.36
C PRO A 402 -5.28 -6.46 -21.28
N ILE A 403 -5.62 -7.09 -22.41
CA ILE A 403 -6.06 -8.49 -22.45
C ILE A 403 -4.91 -9.41 -22.01
N LEU A 404 -3.70 -9.19 -22.50
CA LEU A 404 -2.51 -9.94 -22.07
C LEU A 404 -2.25 -9.77 -20.57
N LYS A 405 -2.35 -8.54 -20.04
CA LYS A 405 -2.22 -8.28 -18.58
C LYS A 405 -3.30 -9.01 -17.78
N ALA A 406 -4.53 -9.09 -18.29
CA ALA A 406 -5.61 -9.84 -17.66
C ALA A 406 -5.33 -11.34 -17.65
N TYR A 407 -4.97 -11.93 -18.79
CA TYR A 407 -4.65 -13.35 -18.90
C TYR A 407 -3.44 -13.75 -18.05
N SER A 408 -2.45 -12.86 -17.94
CA SER A 408 -1.31 -13.04 -17.03
C SER A 408 -1.75 -13.13 -15.57
N LYS A 409 -2.68 -12.28 -15.13
CA LYS A 409 -3.22 -12.29 -13.75
C LYS A 409 -4.16 -13.47 -13.48
N GLU A 410 -4.89 -13.91 -14.50
CA GLU A 410 -5.80 -15.06 -14.43
C GLU A 410 -5.10 -16.41 -14.66
N HIS A 411 -3.78 -16.41 -14.90
CA HIS A 411 -2.99 -17.60 -15.21
C HIS A 411 -3.46 -18.36 -16.47
N ARG A 412 -4.06 -17.66 -17.44
CA ARG A 412 -4.50 -18.18 -18.75
C ARG A 412 -3.35 -18.16 -19.77
N THR A 413 -2.25 -18.83 -19.43
CA THR A 413 -0.94 -18.75 -20.11
C THR A 413 -0.95 -19.21 -21.58
N ALA A 414 -1.71 -20.25 -21.89
CA ALA A 414 -1.83 -20.77 -23.25
C ALA A 414 -2.50 -19.77 -24.20
N GLU A 415 -3.59 -19.13 -23.75
CA GLU A 415 -4.30 -18.11 -24.54
C GLU A 415 -3.48 -16.83 -24.66
N ALA A 416 -2.77 -16.43 -23.60
CA ALA A 416 -1.83 -15.31 -23.67
C ALA A 416 -0.74 -15.54 -24.71
N THR A 417 -0.19 -16.76 -24.76
CA THR A 417 0.84 -17.14 -25.75
C THR A 417 0.27 -17.14 -27.17
N GLN A 418 -0.96 -17.62 -27.37
CA GLN A 418 -1.63 -17.53 -28.67
C GLN A 418 -1.81 -16.08 -29.11
N LEU A 419 -2.21 -15.20 -28.19
CA LEU A 419 -2.42 -13.80 -28.47
C LEU A 419 -1.11 -13.08 -28.84
N VAL A 420 0.02 -13.44 -28.21
CA VAL A 420 1.35 -12.93 -28.60
C VAL A 420 1.70 -13.31 -30.04
N MET A 421 1.42 -14.55 -30.46
CA MET A 421 1.63 -14.96 -31.85
C MET A 421 0.76 -14.15 -32.84
N ASP A 422 -0.49 -13.87 -32.48
CA ASP A 422 -1.40 -13.07 -33.30
C ASP A 422 -0.92 -11.61 -33.44
N ILE A 423 -0.33 -11.04 -32.39
CA ILE A 423 0.30 -9.71 -32.39
C ILE A 423 1.51 -9.69 -33.34
N GLY A 424 2.38 -10.70 -33.25
CA GLY A 424 3.54 -10.84 -34.15
C GLY A 424 3.14 -10.98 -35.62
N ASN A 425 2.11 -11.80 -35.90
CA ASN A 425 1.53 -11.94 -37.25
C ASN A 425 0.93 -10.64 -37.80
N SER A 426 0.47 -9.76 -36.91
CA SER A 426 -0.05 -8.43 -37.26
C SER A 426 1.05 -7.38 -37.47
N GLY A 427 2.33 -7.76 -37.33
CA GLY A 427 3.48 -6.86 -37.50
C GLY A 427 3.69 -5.88 -36.34
N LEU A 428 3.04 -6.11 -35.20
CA LEU A 428 3.22 -5.34 -33.97
C LEU A 428 4.35 -5.94 -33.13
N GLN A 429 4.98 -5.11 -32.30
CA GLN A 429 6.04 -5.55 -31.39
C GLN A 429 5.68 -5.24 -29.93
N LEU A 430 5.81 -6.25 -29.08
CA LEU A 430 5.70 -6.10 -27.64
C LEU A 430 7.04 -5.63 -27.06
N ASP A 431 6.97 -4.95 -25.91
CA ASP A 431 8.16 -4.55 -25.17
C ASP A 431 8.69 -5.68 -24.27
N ALA A 432 9.94 -5.52 -23.79
CA ALA A 432 10.58 -6.52 -22.93
C ALA A 432 9.79 -6.76 -21.63
N GLY A 433 9.21 -5.68 -21.06
CA GLY A 433 8.45 -5.76 -19.81
C GLY A 433 7.18 -6.62 -19.93
N MET A 434 6.49 -6.59 -21.06
CA MET A 434 5.32 -7.45 -21.30
C MET A 434 5.73 -8.92 -21.45
N TYR A 435 6.83 -9.22 -22.15
CA TYR A 435 7.36 -10.60 -22.22
C TYR A 435 7.77 -11.11 -20.83
N ASP A 436 8.51 -10.32 -20.06
CA ASP A 436 8.94 -10.69 -18.70
C ASP A 436 7.73 -11.04 -17.81
N MET A 437 6.66 -10.23 -17.85
CA MET A 437 5.42 -10.49 -17.13
C MET A 437 4.76 -11.81 -17.55
N LEU A 438 4.65 -12.08 -18.86
CA LEU A 438 4.03 -13.30 -19.38
C LEU A 438 4.86 -14.55 -19.07
N VAL A 439 6.20 -14.43 -19.13
CA VAL A 439 7.13 -15.51 -18.76
C VAL A 439 7.02 -15.79 -17.26
N GLU A 440 6.99 -14.76 -16.40
CA GLU A 440 6.81 -14.92 -14.96
C GLU A 440 5.48 -15.61 -14.62
N ALA A 441 4.38 -15.17 -15.25
CA ALA A 441 3.08 -15.81 -15.08
C ALA A 441 3.07 -17.28 -15.54
N SER A 442 3.74 -17.58 -16.65
CA SER A 442 3.87 -18.96 -17.15
C SER A 442 4.70 -19.85 -16.21
N MET A 443 5.80 -19.32 -15.69
CA MET A 443 6.67 -20.05 -14.75
C MET A 443 5.98 -20.29 -13.40
N THR A 444 5.25 -19.32 -12.88
CA THR A 444 4.46 -19.47 -11.63
C THR A 444 3.30 -20.45 -11.79
N SER A 445 2.68 -20.52 -12.98
CA SER A 445 1.66 -21.53 -13.32
C SER A 445 2.22 -22.92 -13.67
N GLN A 446 3.54 -23.11 -13.65
CA GLN A 446 4.24 -24.32 -14.12
C GLN A 446 3.94 -24.71 -15.58
N ASP A 447 3.51 -23.75 -16.40
CA ASP A 447 3.36 -23.92 -17.85
C ASP A 447 4.68 -23.59 -18.55
N PHE A 448 5.65 -24.50 -18.38
CA PHE A 448 6.98 -24.33 -18.94
C PHE A 448 6.98 -24.25 -20.46
N GLN A 449 6.02 -24.90 -21.13
CA GLN A 449 5.94 -24.88 -22.58
C GLN A 449 5.62 -23.48 -23.09
N SER A 450 4.61 -22.81 -22.51
CA SER A 450 4.28 -21.42 -22.83
C SER A 450 5.44 -20.48 -22.52
N ALA A 451 6.12 -20.65 -21.38
CA ALA A 451 7.29 -19.85 -21.01
C ALA A 451 8.42 -19.96 -22.06
N PHE A 452 8.75 -21.17 -22.51
CA PHE A 452 9.77 -21.37 -23.54
C PHE A 452 9.36 -20.83 -24.91
N THR A 453 8.10 -20.97 -25.30
CA THR A 453 7.61 -20.39 -26.56
C THR A 453 7.65 -18.88 -26.55
N LEU A 454 7.27 -18.24 -25.44
CA LEU A 454 7.34 -16.78 -25.27
C LEU A 454 8.78 -16.29 -25.32
N PHE A 455 9.72 -17.00 -24.66
CA PHE A 455 11.13 -16.63 -24.71
C PHE A 455 11.74 -16.77 -26.11
N ARG A 456 11.34 -17.80 -26.86
CA ARG A 456 11.78 -17.97 -28.25
C ARG A 456 11.24 -16.83 -29.12
N ASP A 457 9.96 -16.51 -28.98
CA ASP A 457 9.35 -15.39 -29.69
C ASP A 457 10.04 -14.06 -29.38
N MET A 458 10.36 -13.80 -28.10
CA MET A 458 11.15 -12.63 -27.67
C MET A 458 12.54 -12.56 -28.35
N ARG A 459 13.21 -13.71 -28.52
CA ARG A 459 14.50 -13.80 -29.23
C ARG A 459 14.35 -13.53 -30.71
N ASP A 460 13.32 -14.08 -31.34
CA ASP A 460 13.01 -13.97 -32.77
C ASP A 460 12.57 -12.54 -33.14
N ALA A 461 11.83 -11.88 -32.24
CA ALA A 461 11.46 -10.46 -32.32
C ALA A 461 12.65 -9.49 -32.16
N ARG A 462 13.86 -10.02 -31.90
CA ARG A 462 15.12 -9.26 -31.73
C ARG A 462 15.10 -8.26 -30.57
N ILE A 463 14.37 -8.56 -29.50
CA ILE A 463 14.43 -7.78 -28.27
C ILE A 463 15.83 -7.91 -27.65
N LEU A 464 16.37 -6.79 -27.18
CA LEU A 464 17.75 -6.70 -26.68
C LEU A 464 17.86 -7.16 -25.22
N ASP A 465 16.88 -6.81 -24.39
CA ASP A 465 16.88 -7.14 -22.97
C ASP A 465 16.26 -8.52 -22.72
N LEU A 466 17.09 -9.57 -22.80
CA LEU A 466 16.66 -10.96 -22.53
C LEU A 466 16.98 -11.41 -21.10
N LYS A 467 17.67 -10.56 -20.32
CA LYS A 467 18.29 -10.96 -19.05
C LYS A 467 17.24 -11.25 -17.98
N GLY A 468 16.19 -10.42 -17.91
CA GLY A 468 15.06 -10.59 -16.98
C GLY A 468 14.40 -11.96 -17.15
N SER A 469 13.78 -12.18 -18.32
CA SER A 469 13.17 -13.46 -18.69
C SER A 469 14.08 -14.68 -18.55
N TYR A 470 15.35 -14.61 -18.94
CA TYR A 470 16.31 -15.73 -18.76
C TYR A 470 16.45 -16.11 -17.28
N LEU A 471 16.64 -15.12 -16.39
CA LEU A 471 16.79 -15.36 -14.96
C LEU A 471 15.51 -15.92 -14.35
N THR A 472 14.35 -15.40 -14.75
CA THR A 472 13.03 -15.89 -14.30
C THR A 472 12.83 -17.36 -14.66
N ILE A 473 13.14 -17.76 -15.89
CA ILE A 473 13.05 -19.16 -16.33
C ILE A 473 14.02 -20.05 -15.55
N MET A 474 15.29 -19.66 -15.44
CA MET A 474 16.31 -20.44 -14.73
C MET A 474 15.98 -20.63 -13.25
N THR A 475 15.50 -19.57 -12.59
CA THR A 475 15.10 -19.61 -11.18
C THR A 475 13.84 -20.47 -11.00
N GLY A 476 12.80 -20.24 -11.81
CA GLY A 476 11.56 -20.99 -11.74
C GLY A 476 11.75 -22.50 -12.00
N LEU A 477 12.62 -22.88 -12.94
CA LEU A 477 12.94 -24.30 -13.17
C LEU A 477 13.73 -24.93 -12.01
N MET A 478 14.59 -24.15 -11.35
CA MET A 478 15.35 -24.60 -10.18
C MET A 478 14.44 -24.85 -8.98
N GLU A 479 13.52 -23.92 -8.69
CA GLU A 479 12.54 -24.03 -7.60
C GLU A 479 11.58 -25.20 -7.81
N ASN A 480 11.13 -25.41 -9.05
CA ASN A 480 10.27 -26.55 -9.43
C ASN A 480 11.04 -27.88 -9.58
N GLN A 481 12.36 -27.90 -9.34
CA GLN A 481 13.21 -29.10 -9.39
C GLN A 481 13.13 -29.85 -10.73
N ARG A 482 13.19 -29.13 -11.86
CA ARG A 482 13.13 -29.70 -13.24
C ARG A 482 14.48 -29.59 -13.97
N PRO A 483 15.53 -30.30 -13.52
CA PRO A 483 16.89 -30.14 -14.07
C PRO A 483 17.02 -30.55 -15.55
N GLU A 484 16.13 -31.40 -16.06
CA GLU A 484 16.11 -31.80 -17.48
C GLU A 484 15.75 -30.62 -18.37
N LEU A 485 14.73 -29.86 -17.95
CA LEU A 485 14.29 -28.66 -18.67
C LEU A 485 15.32 -27.54 -18.53
N MET A 486 15.99 -27.40 -17.38
CA MET A 486 17.08 -26.45 -17.21
C MET A 486 18.24 -26.73 -18.17
N ALA A 487 18.64 -28.00 -18.29
CA ALA A 487 19.71 -28.40 -19.20
C ALA A 487 19.35 -28.12 -20.67
N ALA A 488 18.13 -28.50 -21.08
CA ALA A 488 17.65 -28.27 -22.44
C ALA A 488 17.56 -26.77 -22.77
N PHE A 489 17.03 -25.96 -21.85
CA PHE A 489 16.94 -24.51 -22.01
C PHE A 489 18.32 -23.87 -22.11
N LEU A 490 19.26 -24.26 -21.24
CA LEU A 490 20.62 -23.73 -21.27
C LEU A 490 21.35 -24.07 -22.57
N ASP A 491 21.19 -25.30 -23.08
CA ASP A 491 21.74 -25.69 -24.39
C ASP A 491 21.10 -24.91 -25.56
N GLU A 492 19.84 -24.47 -25.45
CA GLU A 492 19.16 -23.64 -26.48
C GLU A 492 19.66 -22.18 -26.49
N VAL A 493 20.11 -21.66 -25.34
CA VAL A 493 20.46 -20.23 -25.18
C VAL A 493 21.95 -19.95 -25.11
N VAL A 494 22.81 -20.95 -24.85
CA VAL A 494 24.25 -20.76 -24.65
C VAL A 494 24.98 -20.15 -25.85
N GLU A 495 24.45 -20.35 -27.06
CA GLU A 495 25.01 -19.78 -28.30
C GLU A 495 24.51 -18.36 -28.59
N ASP A 496 23.55 -17.82 -27.82
CA ASP A 496 23.02 -16.47 -28.02
C ASP A 496 23.91 -15.42 -27.36
N PRO A 497 24.56 -14.52 -28.12
CA PRO A 497 25.47 -13.52 -27.54
C PRO A 497 24.77 -12.49 -26.66
N ARG A 498 23.43 -12.41 -26.69
CA ARG A 498 22.64 -11.51 -25.83
C ARG A 498 22.48 -12.03 -24.40
N ILE A 499 22.82 -13.31 -24.14
CA ILE A 499 22.62 -13.97 -22.86
C ILE A 499 23.99 -14.32 -22.27
N GLU A 500 24.27 -13.81 -21.07
CA GLU A 500 25.54 -14.06 -20.37
C GLU A 500 25.43 -15.33 -19.50
N VAL A 501 25.66 -16.50 -20.10
CA VAL A 501 25.75 -17.77 -19.35
C VAL A 501 27.04 -17.82 -18.56
N LYS A 502 26.95 -18.14 -17.26
CA LYS A 502 28.12 -18.22 -16.36
C LYS A 502 28.32 -19.63 -15.81
N THR A 503 29.49 -19.88 -15.23
CA THR A 503 29.82 -21.11 -14.49
C THR A 503 28.76 -21.47 -13.44
N HIS A 504 28.14 -20.47 -12.80
CA HIS A 504 27.07 -20.68 -11.82
C HIS A 504 25.87 -21.44 -12.39
N ASP A 505 25.44 -21.14 -13.61
CA ASP A 505 24.24 -21.75 -14.21
C ASP A 505 24.43 -23.26 -14.44
N TRP A 506 25.61 -23.65 -14.92
CA TRP A 506 26.02 -25.05 -15.04
C TRP A 506 26.08 -25.76 -13.68
N ASN A 507 26.60 -25.08 -12.65
CA ASN A 507 26.67 -25.62 -11.30
C ASN A 507 25.29 -25.88 -10.72
N SER A 508 24.33 -24.98 -10.94
CA SER A 508 22.95 -25.16 -10.49
C SER A 508 22.31 -26.38 -11.12
N ILE A 509 22.51 -26.61 -12.42
CA ILE A 509 22.00 -27.81 -13.12
C ILE A 509 22.65 -29.09 -12.58
N ILE A 510 23.98 -29.09 -12.41
CA ILE A 510 24.73 -30.23 -11.86
C ILE A 510 24.25 -30.55 -10.44
N HIS A 511 24.11 -29.52 -9.60
CA HIS A 511 23.61 -29.65 -8.24
C HIS A 511 22.19 -30.22 -8.22
N ALA A 512 21.29 -29.71 -9.05
CA ALA A 512 19.92 -30.17 -9.16
C ALA A 512 19.83 -31.65 -9.58
N PHE A 513 20.60 -32.08 -10.59
CA PHE A 513 20.68 -33.51 -10.96
C PHE A 513 21.27 -34.39 -9.85
N CYS A 514 22.30 -33.91 -9.15
CA CYS A 514 22.89 -34.63 -8.01
C CYS A 514 21.88 -34.78 -6.85
N LYS A 515 21.13 -33.73 -6.53
CA LYS A 515 20.08 -33.74 -5.52
C LYS A 515 18.92 -34.68 -5.90
N ALA A 516 18.58 -34.76 -7.19
CA ALA A 516 17.60 -35.70 -7.73
C ALA A 516 18.13 -37.15 -7.88
N GLY A 517 19.39 -37.43 -7.55
CA GLY A 517 20.01 -38.76 -7.69
C GLY A 517 20.35 -39.17 -9.13
N ARG A 518 20.13 -38.31 -10.12
CA ARG A 518 20.39 -38.54 -11.55
C ARG A 518 21.85 -38.27 -11.93
N LEU A 519 22.76 -39.05 -11.34
CA LEU A 519 24.20 -38.79 -11.42
C LEU A 519 24.82 -38.91 -12.82
N GLU A 520 24.27 -39.73 -13.71
CA GLU A 520 24.77 -39.82 -15.09
C GLU A 520 24.44 -38.56 -15.90
N ASP A 521 23.29 -37.93 -15.64
CA ASP A 521 22.92 -36.67 -16.28
C ASP A 521 23.77 -35.52 -15.73
N ALA A 522 24.01 -35.49 -14.40
CA ALA A 522 24.96 -34.55 -13.79
C ALA A 522 26.37 -34.66 -14.42
N ARG A 523 26.84 -35.89 -14.66
CA ARG A 523 28.13 -36.15 -15.32
C ARG A 523 28.10 -35.70 -16.79
N ARG A 524 26.99 -35.90 -17.50
CA ARG A 524 26.83 -35.41 -18.88
C ARG A 524 26.91 -33.89 -18.93
N THR A 525 26.21 -33.19 -18.03
CA THR A 525 26.27 -31.73 -17.90
C THR A 525 27.68 -31.23 -17.58
N PHE A 526 28.40 -31.88 -16.66
CA PHE A 526 29.78 -31.55 -16.35
C PHE A 526 30.72 -31.68 -17.58
N ARG A 527 30.55 -32.74 -18.37
CA ARG A 527 31.29 -32.91 -19.62
C ARG A 527 30.93 -31.86 -20.66
N ARG A 528 29.66 -31.45 -20.72
CA ARG A 528 29.19 -30.40 -21.64
C ARG A 528 29.77 -29.04 -21.26
N MET A 529 29.73 -28.67 -19.98
CA MET A 529 30.34 -27.47 -19.42
C MET A 529 31.83 -27.38 -19.78
N THR A 530 32.59 -28.46 -19.58
CA THR A 530 34.03 -28.51 -19.91
C THR A 530 34.29 -28.47 -21.42
N PHE A 531 33.43 -29.09 -22.24
CA PHE A 531 33.52 -29.03 -23.69
C PHE A 531 33.31 -27.61 -24.24
N LEU A 532 32.36 -26.87 -23.67
CA LEU A 532 32.09 -25.46 -23.98
C LEU A 532 33.08 -24.47 -23.33
N GLN A 533 34.18 -24.98 -22.76
CA GLN A 533 35.26 -24.21 -22.14
C GLN A 533 34.84 -23.38 -20.91
N PHE A 534 33.72 -23.70 -20.27
CA PHE A 534 33.40 -23.17 -18.94
C PHE A 534 34.25 -23.89 -17.89
N GLU A 535 35.04 -23.14 -17.13
CA GLU A 535 35.94 -23.71 -16.11
C GLU A 535 35.15 -24.16 -14.87
N PRO A 536 35.22 -25.46 -14.48
CA PRO A 536 34.64 -25.94 -13.23
C PRO A 536 35.30 -25.30 -12.02
N ASN A 537 34.49 -24.89 -11.04
CA ASN A 537 34.95 -24.29 -9.79
C ASN A 537 34.77 -25.26 -8.61
N ASP A 538 35.14 -24.80 -7.42
CA ASP A 538 34.99 -25.49 -6.13
C ASP A 538 33.55 -26.02 -5.92
N GLN A 539 32.53 -25.20 -6.21
CA GLN A 539 31.12 -25.57 -6.07
C GLN A 539 30.69 -26.68 -7.03
N THR A 540 31.22 -26.69 -8.26
CA THR A 540 30.98 -27.77 -9.22
C THR A 540 31.42 -29.12 -8.64
N TYR A 541 32.65 -29.17 -8.15
CA TYR A 541 33.23 -30.39 -7.59
C TYR A 541 32.56 -30.80 -6.29
N LEU A 542 32.26 -29.86 -5.40
CA LEU A 542 31.55 -30.13 -4.15
C LEU A 542 30.17 -30.76 -4.40
N SER A 543 29.41 -30.21 -5.36
CA SER A 543 28.09 -30.75 -5.72
C SER A 543 28.16 -32.19 -6.25
N LEU A 544 29.15 -32.48 -7.11
CA LEU A 544 29.37 -33.83 -7.64
C LEU A 544 29.83 -34.81 -6.55
N ILE A 545 30.74 -34.41 -5.66
CA ILE A 545 31.22 -35.25 -4.55
C ILE A 545 30.05 -35.60 -3.63
N ASN A 546 29.26 -34.59 -3.21
CA ASN A 546 28.09 -34.81 -2.37
C ASN A 546 27.10 -35.78 -3.05
N GLY A 547 26.79 -35.57 -4.33
CA GLY A 547 25.94 -36.49 -5.08
C GLY A 547 26.47 -37.92 -5.15
N PHE A 548 27.78 -38.10 -5.38
CA PHE A 548 28.40 -39.44 -5.41
C PHE A 548 28.46 -40.10 -4.03
N VAL A 549 28.67 -39.33 -2.96
CA VAL A 549 28.68 -39.81 -1.57
C VAL A 549 27.27 -40.27 -1.17
N THR A 550 26.23 -39.50 -1.47
CA THR A 550 24.83 -39.89 -1.19
C THR A 550 24.42 -41.17 -1.92
N ALA A 551 25.00 -41.44 -3.10
CA ALA A 551 24.77 -42.68 -3.85
C ALA A 551 25.82 -43.79 -3.59
N GLU A 552 26.70 -43.61 -2.60
CA GLU A 552 27.78 -44.54 -2.23
C GLU A 552 28.75 -44.91 -3.37
N LYS A 553 28.88 -44.05 -4.39
CA LYS A 553 29.76 -44.25 -5.57
C LYS A 553 31.16 -43.66 -5.37
N TYR A 554 31.87 -44.10 -4.33
CA TYR A 554 33.18 -43.53 -3.95
C TYR A 554 34.27 -43.62 -5.02
N PHE A 555 34.24 -44.64 -5.89
CA PHE A 555 35.18 -44.74 -7.02
C PHE A 555 35.06 -43.54 -8.00
N SER A 556 33.86 -42.98 -8.16
CA SER A 556 33.67 -41.77 -8.99
C SER A 556 34.33 -40.54 -8.35
N VAL A 557 34.36 -40.46 -7.02
CA VAL A 557 35.06 -39.40 -6.27
C VAL A 557 36.58 -39.50 -6.46
N LEU A 558 37.13 -40.72 -6.46
CA LEU A 558 38.55 -40.95 -6.79
C LEU A 558 38.90 -40.47 -8.21
N MET A 559 38.01 -40.71 -9.18
CA MET A 559 38.21 -40.21 -10.55
C MET A 559 38.19 -38.68 -10.62
N LEU A 560 37.29 -38.02 -9.87
CA LEU A 560 37.29 -36.55 -9.75
C LEU A 560 38.59 -36.02 -9.13
N TRP A 561 39.10 -36.69 -8.08
CA TRP A 561 40.37 -36.31 -7.45
C TRP A 561 41.53 -36.35 -8.45
N ASN A 562 41.63 -37.40 -9.27
CA ASN A 562 42.66 -37.51 -10.30
C ASN A 562 42.55 -36.40 -11.35
N GLU A 563 41.34 -35.97 -11.70
CA GLU A 563 41.11 -34.86 -12.62
C GLU A 563 41.58 -33.52 -12.03
N ILE A 564 41.20 -33.22 -10.79
CA ILE A 564 41.61 -32.01 -10.06
C ILE A 564 43.13 -32.00 -9.88
N LYS A 565 43.73 -33.11 -9.45
CA LYS A 565 45.18 -33.26 -9.28
C LYS A 565 45.93 -32.89 -10.57
N ARG A 566 45.48 -33.41 -11.71
CA ARG A 566 46.07 -33.10 -13.01
C ARG A 566 45.95 -31.62 -13.38
N LYS A 567 44.83 -30.97 -13.06
CA LYS A 567 44.62 -29.53 -13.30
C LYS A 567 45.52 -28.66 -12.41
N ILE A 568 45.70 -29.03 -11.14
CA ILE A 568 46.56 -28.29 -10.21
C ILE A 568 48.05 -28.45 -10.56
N SER A 569 48.47 -29.63 -11.02
CA SER A 569 49.86 -29.89 -11.44
C SER A 569 50.23 -29.28 -12.81
N GLY A 570 49.25 -28.79 -13.58
CA GLY A 570 49.40 -28.39 -15.00
C GLY A 570 49.85 -26.95 -15.28
N GLY A 571 50.19 -26.15 -14.27
CA GLY A 571 50.95 -24.90 -14.40
C GLY A 571 50.51 -23.91 -15.51
N LYS A 572 49.27 -23.38 -15.47
CA LYS A 572 48.89 -22.09 -16.08
C LYS A 572 47.75 -21.42 -15.29
N GLU A 573 48.09 -20.30 -14.65
CA GLU A 573 47.35 -19.12 -14.13
C GLU A 573 45.84 -19.10 -13.76
N LYS A 574 45.06 -20.18 -13.82
CA LYS A 574 43.74 -20.27 -13.15
C LYS A 574 43.58 -21.62 -12.46
N GLY A 575 44.22 -21.75 -11.30
CA GLY A 575 44.05 -22.92 -10.44
C GLY A 575 42.64 -22.95 -9.82
N ILE A 576 42.04 -24.13 -9.73
CA ILE A 576 40.80 -24.34 -8.95
C ILE A 576 41.07 -23.88 -7.51
N ASN A 577 40.24 -22.99 -6.97
CA ASN A 577 40.34 -22.58 -5.57
C ASN A 577 39.99 -23.79 -4.68
N PHE A 578 40.99 -24.35 -4.02
CA PHE A 578 40.82 -25.55 -3.21
C PHE A 578 40.47 -25.11 -1.78
N ASP A 579 39.19 -24.97 -1.47
CA ASP A 579 38.76 -24.47 -0.14
C ASP A 579 38.68 -25.59 0.91
N HIS A 580 38.66 -25.22 2.20
CA HIS A 580 38.55 -26.15 3.33
C HIS A 580 37.36 -27.11 3.19
N ASN A 581 36.23 -26.64 2.65
CA ASN A 581 35.03 -27.45 2.43
C ASN A 581 35.25 -28.55 1.38
N LEU A 582 35.98 -28.24 0.29
CA LEU A 582 36.28 -29.19 -0.76
C LEU A 582 37.26 -30.26 -0.26
N VAL A 583 38.26 -29.85 0.53
CA VAL A 583 39.21 -30.75 1.19
C VAL A 583 38.48 -31.72 2.12
N ASP A 584 37.62 -31.22 3.01
CA ASP A 584 36.85 -32.03 3.95
C ASP A 584 35.94 -33.02 3.22
N ALA A 585 35.27 -32.58 2.16
CA ALA A 585 34.40 -33.45 1.35
C ALA A 585 35.18 -34.59 0.68
N PHE A 586 36.37 -34.31 0.12
CA PHE A 586 37.25 -35.34 -0.44
C PHE A 586 37.76 -36.30 0.63
N LEU A 587 38.23 -35.79 1.77
CA LEU A 587 38.73 -36.62 2.87
C LEU A 587 37.63 -37.54 3.40
N TYR A 588 36.44 -37.00 3.66
CA TYR A 588 35.29 -37.79 4.10
C TYR A 588 34.95 -38.90 3.10
N ALA A 589 34.79 -38.54 1.82
CA ALA A 589 34.40 -39.48 0.77
C ALA A 589 35.44 -40.57 0.51
N LEU A 590 36.73 -40.21 0.45
CA LEU A 590 37.82 -41.15 0.17
C LEU A 590 38.12 -42.07 1.36
N VAL A 591 37.99 -41.58 2.60
CA VAL A 591 38.08 -42.42 3.82
C VAL A 591 36.92 -43.41 3.85
N LYS A 592 35.68 -42.96 3.61
CA LYS A 592 34.52 -43.86 3.51
C LYS A 592 34.65 -44.89 2.39
N GLY A 593 35.28 -44.52 1.28
CA GLY A 593 35.58 -45.42 0.16
C GLY A 593 36.82 -46.32 0.33
N GLY A 594 37.61 -46.16 1.40
CA GLY A 594 38.83 -46.94 1.64
C GLY A 594 40.03 -46.58 0.76
N PHE A 595 40.02 -45.42 0.08
CA PHE A 595 41.08 -45.00 -0.84
C PHE A 595 42.18 -44.21 -0.12
N PHE A 596 42.89 -44.84 0.81
CA PHE A 596 43.85 -44.19 1.70
C PHE A 596 45.04 -43.52 0.98
N ASP A 597 45.52 -44.09 -0.13
CA ASP A 597 46.58 -43.47 -0.93
C ASP A 597 46.15 -42.12 -1.51
N ALA A 598 44.88 -41.99 -1.90
CA ALA A 598 44.32 -40.74 -2.39
C ALA A 598 44.07 -39.75 -1.23
N VAL A 599 43.66 -40.24 -0.05
CA VAL A 599 43.54 -39.43 1.18
C VAL A 599 44.88 -38.76 1.52
N MET A 600 45.98 -39.52 1.52
CA MET A 600 47.31 -38.97 1.79
C MET A 600 47.70 -37.90 0.77
N GLN A 601 47.40 -38.10 -0.51
CA GLN A 601 47.64 -37.10 -1.55
C GLN A 601 46.82 -35.81 -1.34
N VAL A 602 45.57 -35.91 -0.87
CA VAL A 602 44.74 -34.73 -0.55
C VAL A 602 45.32 -33.96 0.63
N VAL A 603 45.80 -34.66 1.67
CA VAL A 603 46.43 -34.06 2.86
C VAL A 603 47.77 -33.39 2.52
N GLU A 604 48.61 -34.02 1.70
CA GLU A 604 49.85 -33.41 1.22
C GLU A 604 49.55 -32.13 0.43
N LYS A 605 48.55 -32.19 -0.47
CA LYS A 605 48.17 -31.06 -1.30
C LYS A 605 47.52 -29.91 -0.51
N SER A 606 46.75 -30.20 0.54
CA SER A 606 46.17 -29.17 1.41
C SER A 606 47.23 -28.45 2.24
N GLN A 607 48.28 -29.16 2.68
CA GLN A 607 49.44 -28.56 3.36
C GLN A 607 50.23 -27.64 2.44
N GLU A 608 50.45 -28.03 1.17
CA GLU A 608 51.09 -27.19 0.16
C GLU A 608 50.33 -25.87 -0.08
N MET A 609 49.00 -25.91 -0.02
CA MET A 609 48.13 -24.74 -0.20
C MET A 609 47.81 -23.98 1.10
N LYS A 610 48.49 -24.31 2.22
CA LYS A 610 48.32 -23.69 3.55
C LYS A 610 46.89 -23.77 4.13
N ILE A 611 46.15 -24.82 3.78
CA ILE A 611 44.82 -25.09 4.35
C ILE A 611 45.02 -26.03 5.55
N PHE A 612 44.69 -25.55 6.74
CA PHE A 612 44.89 -26.32 7.98
C PHE A 612 43.82 -27.40 8.12
N VAL A 613 44.16 -28.64 7.77
CA VAL A 613 43.34 -29.82 8.07
C VAL A 613 43.67 -30.27 9.49
N ASP A 614 42.66 -30.45 10.33
CA ASP A 614 42.85 -30.91 11.72
C ASP A 614 43.51 -32.29 11.74
N LYS A 615 44.83 -32.27 11.92
CA LYS A 615 45.72 -33.44 11.84
C LYS A 615 45.25 -34.56 12.78
N TRP A 616 44.63 -34.22 13.91
CA TRP A 616 44.15 -35.18 14.91
C TRP A 616 42.88 -35.94 14.48
N SER A 617 41.97 -35.33 13.71
CA SER A 617 40.71 -35.96 13.25
C SER A 617 40.95 -37.00 12.16
N CYS A 618 41.76 -36.66 11.14
CA CYS A 618 42.10 -37.58 10.06
C CYS A 618 43.00 -38.72 10.55
N THR A 619 43.98 -38.41 11.41
CA THR A 619 44.91 -39.41 11.95
C THR A 619 44.16 -40.40 12.85
N CYS A 620 43.23 -39.96 13.71
CA CYS A 620 42.43 -40.88 14.53
C CYS A 620 41.51 -41.80 13.70
N ASN A 621 40.87 -41.32 12.63
CA ASN A 621 40.03 -42.17 11.76
C ASN A 621 40.86 -43.15 10.89
N LEU A 622 42.03 -42.73 10.41
CA LEU A 622 43.01 -43.61 9.74
C LEU A 622 43.55 -44.69 10.70
N PHE A 623 43.84 -44.32 11.96
CA PHE A 623 44.36 -45.24 13.00
C PHE A 623 43.33 -46.29 13.46
N ILE A 624 42.02 -46.01 13.39
CA ILE A 624 40.97 -46.97 13.78
C ILE A 624 40.74 -48.04 12.69
N GLN A 625 41.03 -47.75 11.41
CA GLN A 625 40.70 -48.65 10.29
C GLN A 625 41.90 -49.42 9.69
N ASN A 626 43.15 -49.02 9.94
CA ASN A 626 44.31 -49.78 9.43
C ASN A 626 45.58 -49.66 10.31
N PRO A 627 45.86 -50.62 11.22
CA PRO A 627 46.97 -50.54 12.18
C PRO A 627 48.36 -50.95 11.65
N LEU A 628 48.54 -51.23 10.35
CA LEU A 628 49.72 -51.96 9.84
C LEU A 628 50.78 -51.18 9.05
N SER A 629 50.70 -49.85 8.90
CA SER A 629 51.74 -49.07 8.18
C SER A 629 52.65 -48.23 9.11
N MET A 630 53.70 -48.89 9.65
CA MET A 630 55.05 -48.45 10.12
C MET A 630 55.26 -47.09 10.84
N SER A 631 56.01 -46.95 11.95
CA SER A 631 57.39 -47.38 12.28
C SER A 631 57.68 -47.28 13.82
N PRO A 632 58.75 -47.89 14.38
CA PRO A 632 58.85 -48.23 15.81
C PRO A 632 59.63 -47.20 16.64
N LEU A 633 59.20 -45.95 16.67
CA LEU A 633 59.69 -44.93 17.63
C LEU A 633 58.58 -43.90 17.77
N PRO A 634 57.56 -44.12 18.63
CA PRO A 634 57.75 -43.98 20.07
C PRO A 634 56.79 -44.87 20.91
N ALA A 635 56.96 -46.20 20.91
CA ALA A 635 56.20 -47.08 21.81
C ALA A 635 56.52 -46.83 23.30
N ALA A 636 57.70 -46.30 23.59
CA ALA A 636 58.13 -45.98 24.96
C ALA A 636 57.41 -44.75 25.56
N LEU A 637 57.04 -43.75 24.73
CA LEU A 637 56.26 -42.60 25.20
C LEU A 637 54.79 -42.97 25.48
N PHE A 638 54.25 -43.97 24.77
CA PHE A 638 52.88 -44.44 24.98
C PHE A 638 52.70 -45.15 26.33
N ILE A 639 53.72 -45.88 26.80
CA ILE A 639 53.67 -46.56 28.11
C ILE A 639 53.83 -45.56 29.25
N SER A 640 54.62 -44.50 29.07
CA SER A 640 54.77 -43.43 30.07
C SER A 640 53.51 -42.56 30.22
N ILE A 641 52.71 -42.39 29.15
CA ILE A 641 51.45 -41.63 29.20
C ILE A 641 50.30 -42.48 29.77
N LEU A 642 50.30 -43.80 29.56
CA LEU A 642 49.32 -44.73 30.13
C LEU A 642 49.40 -44.84 31.67
N PHE A 643 50.56 -44.60 32.28
CA PHE A 643 50.72 -44.62 33.74
C PHE A 643 50.41 -43.30 34.46
N LEU A 644 50.21 -42.19 33.72
CA LEU A 644 49.81 -40.89 34.30
C LEU A 644 48.31 -40.57 34.16
N LEU A 645 47.55 -41.44 33.48
CA LEU A 645 46.10 -41.28 33.29
C LEU A 645 45.20 -41.40 34.55
N PRO A 646 45.64 -41.87 35.73
CA PRO A 646 44.80 -41.75 36.93
C PRO A 646 44.81 -40.35 37.59
N GLN A 647 45.70 -39.43 37.18
CA GLN A 647 45.82 -38.09 37.80
C GLN A 647 45.31 -36.93 36.90
N LEU A 648 44.86 -37.22 35.67
CA LEU A 648 44.22 -36.22 34.78
C LEU A 648 42.70 -36.38 34.64
N HIS A 649 42.10 -37.35 35.34
CA HIS A 649 40.65 -37.54 35.39
C HIS A 649 39.91 -36.58 36.34
N LYS A 650 40.53 -35.45 36.68
CA LYS A 650 39.89 -34.27 37.29
C LYS A 650 40.00 -32.98 36.46
N VAL A 651 40.54 -33.02 35.24
CA VAL A 651 40.57 -31.83 34.35
C VAL A 651 39.94 -32.05 32.97
N CYS A 652 39.74 -33.29 32.50
CA CYS A 652 39.01 -33.55 31.23
C CYS A 652 37.56 -34.02 31.43
N ALA A 653 36.79 -33.28 32.23
CA ALA A 653 35.32 -33.29 32.21
C ALA A 653 34.81 -31.92 31.74
N ALA A 654 35.41 -31.39 30.67
CA ALA A 654 35.01 -30.12 30.05
C ALA A 654 35.60 -29.96 28.63
N SER A 655 35.41 -30.95 27.72
CA SER A 655 35.64 -30.74 26.28
C SER A 655 35.27 -31.99 25.45
N HIS A 656 34.00 -32.35 25.42
CA HIS A 656 33.42 -33.14 24.33
C HIS A 656 31.97 -32.70 24.10
N ALA A 657 31.84 -31.49 23.58
CA ALA A 657 30.68 -30.97 22.86
C ALA A 657 31.18 -29.73 22.09
N ALA A 658 32.05 -29.95 21.11
CA ALA A 658 32.47 -28.91 20.17
C ALA A 658 32.34 -29.47 18.75
N GLY A 659 31.11 -29.85 18.39
CA GLY A 659 30.65 -29.55 17.04
C GLY A 659 30.64 -28.04 16.93
N ARG A 660 31.18 -27.50 15.82
CA ARG A 660 31.38 -26.05 15.57
C ARG A 660 30.15 -25.25 16.00
N THR A 661 30.19 -24.76 17.24
CA THR A 661 29.44 -23.62 17.69
C THR A 661 30.12 -22.42 17.05
N ILE A 662 29.50 -21.90 16.00
CA ILE A 662 29.55 -20.46 15.75
C ILE A 662 29.23 -19.81 17.11
N PRO A 663 29.98 -18.80 17.58
CA PRO A 663 29.78 -18.25 18.91
C PRO A 663 28.33 -17.74 19.04
N THR A 664 27.46 -18.54 19.66
CA THR A 664 26.11 -18.16 20.05
C THR A 664 26.21 -17.45 21.39
N LEU A 665 26.59 -16.17 21.32
CA LEU A 665 26.17 -15.21 22.33
C LEU A 665 24.73 -14.83 21.94
N GLY A 666 23.74 -15.07 22.81
CA GLY A 666 22.30 -14.94 22.49
C GLY A 666 21.98 -13.70 21.64
N THR A 667 21.48 -13.92 20.43
CA THR A 667 21.60 -12.91 19.35
C THR A 667 20.39 -11.99 19.21
N CYS A 668 19.19 -12.42 19.59
CA CYS A 668 18.00 -11.59 19.53
C CYS A 668 17.71 -10.97 20.89
N ASN A 669 17.80 -9.65 20.95
CA ASN A 669 17.43 -8.85 22.10
C ASN A 669 16.10 -8.13 21.84
N ASN A 670 15.34 -7.85 22.89
CA ASN A 670 14.08 -7.10 22.81
C ASN A 670 14.28 -5.57 22.85
N THR A 671 15.54 -5.12 22.95
CA THR A 671 15.91 -3.71 22.91
C THR A 671 17.18 -3.50 22.09
N CYS A 672 17.23 -2.37 21.39
CA CYS A 672 18.44 -1.83 20.78
C CYS A 672 18.74 -0.48 21.43
N GLY A 673 19.74 -0.45 22.33
CA GLY A 673 19.98 0.72 23.17
C GLY A 673 18.79 0.98 24.11
N THR A 674 18.14 2.13 23.95
CA THR A 674 16.95 2.52 24.72
C THR A 674 15.63 2.20 24.01
N ILE A 675 15.66 1.81 22.73
CA ILE A 675 14.46 1.60 21.93
C ILE A 675 14.01 0.13 22.05
N PRO A 676 12.76 -0.14 22.45
CA PRO A 676 12.21 -1.49 22.42
C PRO A 676 11.97 -1.95 20.97
N VAL A 677 12.50 -3.11 20.62
CA VAL A 677 12.43 -3.71 19.29
C VAL A 677 11.57 -4.97 19.36
N MET A 678 10.44 -4.95 18.66
CA MET A 678 9.48 -6.05 18.54
C MET A 678 9.28 -6.40 17.07
N PHE A 679 8.67 -7.54 16.80
CA PHE A 679 8.30 -7.95 15.45
C PHE A 679 7.44 -6.85 14.78
N PRO A 680 7.65 -6.52 13.48
CA PRO A 680 8.47 -7.23 12.48
C PRO A 680 9.97 -6.90 12.48
N PHE A 681 10.44 -6.00 13.35
CA PHE A 681 11.84 -5.60 13.40
C PHE A 681 12.70 -6.56 14.21
N GLY A 682 13.99 -6.64 13.86
CA GLY A 682 14.97 -7.51 14.51
C GLY A 682 16.19 -6.75 14.99
N THR A 683 16.77 -7.19 16.10
CA THR A 683 18.02 -6.64 16.66
C THR A 683 19.28 -7.28 16.08
N GLY A 684 19.14 -8.34 15.28
CA GLY A 684 20.28 -9.08 14.75
C GLY A 684 19.90 -10.04 13.64
N PHE A 685 20.90 -10.79 13.18
CA PHE A 685 20.77 -11.76 12.10
C PHE A 685 19.84 -12.92 12.50
N GLY A 686 18.80 -13.17 11.70
CA GLY A 686 17.75 -14.16 12.01
C GLY A 686 16.65 -13.68 12.96
N CYS A 687 16.68 -12.42 13.44
CA CYS A 687 15.65 -11.85 14.31
C CYS A 687 14.64 -11.03 13.49
N GLY A 688 13.36 -11.02 13.88
CA GLY A 688 12.32 -10.28 13.17
C GLY A 688 11.92 -10.94 11.85
N HIS A 689 11.39 -10.17 10.91
CA HIS A 689 10.97 -10.66 9.59
C HIS A 689 12.07 -10.40 8.53
N PRO A 690 12.36 -11.36 7.62
CA PRO A 690 13.49 -11.27 6.68
C PRO A 690 13.43 -10.05 5.76
N TYR A 691 12.23 -9.64 5.34
CA TYR A 691 12.05 -8.44 4.51
C TYR A 691 12.45 -7.14 5.24
N PHE A 692 12.19 -7.04 6.54
CA PHE A 692 12.49 -5.84 7.33
C PHE A 692 13.96 -5.79 7.79
N ALA A 693 14.60 -6.95 7.93
CA ALA A 693 16.00 -7.08 8.34
C ALA A 693 16.99 -6.45 7.34
N ARG A 694 16.58 -6.22 6.09
CA ARG A 694 17.37 -5.50 5.08
C ARG A 694 17.43 -3.99 5.35
N TYR A 695 16.36 -3.42 5.89
CA TYR A 695 16.19 -1.98 6.07
C TYR A 695 16.55 -1.53 7.49
N VAL A 696 16.14 -2.28 8.51
CA VAL A 696 16.33 -1.90 9.92
C VAL A 696 17.34 -2.85 10.58
N LYS A 697 18.43 -2.28 11.11
CA LYS A 697 19.48 -3.06 11.80
C LYS A 697 19.93 -2.35 13.08
N CYS A 698 20.16 -3.12 14.14
CA CYS A 698 20.79 -2.61 15.35
C CYS A 698 22.31 -2.70 15.23
N ASN A 699 23.01 -1.58 15.32
CA ASN A 699 24.47 -1.53 15.29
C ASN A 699 25.00 -0.81 16.52
N ALA A 700 25.80 -1.49 17.34
CA ALA A 700 26.40 -0.95 18.57
C ALA A 700 25.42 -0.22 19.51
N GLY A 701 24.16 -0.70 19.59
CA GLY A 701 23.12 -0.11 20.45
C GLY A 701 22.31 1.03 19.81
N THR A 702 22.57 1.38 18.54
CA THR A 702 21.79 2.36 17.78
C THR A 702 21.03 1.67 16.67
N LEU A 703 19.72 1.92 16.57
CA LEU A 703 18.88 1.36 15.52
C LEU A 703 18.99 2.21 14.25
N GLN A 704 19.40 1.60 13.15
CA GLN A 704 19.70 2.25 11.87
C GLN A 704 18.70 1.80 10.80
N PHE A 705 18.23 2.75 10.01
CA PHE A 705 17.36 2.55 8.84
C PHE A 705 18.13 2.86 7.56
N SER A 706 18.23 1.90 6.65
CA SER A 706 19.05 2.02 5.42
C SER A 706 18.16 2.09 4.17
N THR A 707 18.48 3.01 3.28
CA THR A 707 17.84 3.18 1.96
C THR A 707 18.91 3.24 0.85
N GLY A 708 18.49 3.35 -0.41
CA GLY A 708 19.42 3.58 -1.53
C GLY A 708 20.19 4.91 -1.44
N THR A 709 19.69 5.90 -0.69
CA THR A 709 20.30 7.24 -0.55
C THR A 709 21.15 7.43 0.70
N GLY A 710 21.02 6.58 1.72
CA GLY A 710 21.77 6.75 2.95
C GLY A 710 21.31 5.89 4.12
N ILE A 711 21.99 6.06 5.25
CA ILE A 711 21.71 5.42 6.54
C ILE A 711 21.22 6.49 7.51
N TYR A 712 20.03 6.27 8.07
CA TYR A 712 19.32 7.16 8.97
C TYR A 712 19.22 6.53 10.36
N THR A 713 19.09 7.36 11.40
CA THR A 713 18.91 6.86 12.77
C THR A 713 17.42 6.76 13.10
N VAL A 714 17.00 5.65 13.70
CA VAL A 714 15.60 5.51 14.15
C VAL A 714 15.45 6.25 15.47
N SER A 715 14.54 7.23 15.52
CA SER A 715 14.28 8.03 16.72
C SER A 715 13.27 7.36 17.64
N SER A 716 12.19 6.81 17.08
CA SER A 716 11.14 6.12 17.84
C SER A 716 10.35 5.16 16.96
N ILE A 717 9.72 4.16 17.61
CA ILE A 717 8.82 3.20 16.98
C ILE A 717 7.51 3.20 17.75
N ALA A 718 6.40 3.40 17.05
CA ALA A 718 5.04 3.33 17.58
C ALA A 718 4.33 2.12 16.96
N TYR A 719 4.33 0.99 17.69
CA TYR A 719 3.66 -0.25 17.25
C TYR A 719 2.14 -0.14 17.09
N PRO A 720 1.37 0.57 17.95
CA PRO A 720 -0.08 0.67 17.80
C PRO A 720 -0.55 1.36 16.51
N THR A 721 0.29 2.20 15.92
CA THR A 721 0.01 2.93 14.68
C THR A 721 0.88 2.46 13.51
N SER A 722 1.63 1.36 13.70
CA SER A 722 2.59 0.81 12.74
C SER A 722 3.53 1.88 12.14
N THR A 723 3.99 2.82 12.96
CA THR A 723 4.78 3.99 12.52
C THR A 723 6.21 3.93 13.08
N ILE A 724 7.19 4.28 12.25
CA ILE A 724 8.60 4.43 12.63
C ILE A 724 9.07 5.83 12.22
N VAL A 725 9.71 6.55 13.14
CA VAL A 725 10.25 7.89 12.86
C VAL A 725 11.77 7.80 12.72
N VAL A 726 12.27 8.22 11.55
CA VAL A 726 13.70 8.25 11.24
C VAL A 726 14.21 9.69 11.21
N ALA A 727 15.42 9.89 11.71
CA ALA A 727 16.12 11.17 11.70
C ALA A 727 17.30 11.09 10.73
N ASP A 728 17.36 12.05 9.81
CA ASP A 728 18.50 12.24 8.93
C ASP A 728 19.52 13.18 9.60
N PRO A 729 20.76 12.73 9.85
CA PRO A 729 21.79 13.57 10.47
C PRO A 729 22.16 14.79 9.62
N PHE A 730 21.89 14.77 8.32
CA PHE A 730 22.18 15.87 7.39
C PHE A 730 20.98 16.75 7.06
N MET A 731 19.79 16.44 7.60
CA MET A 731 18.60 17.26 7.42
C MET A 731 18.68 18.54 8.24
N SER A 732 18.23 19.65 7.65
CA SER A 732 18.21 20.94 8.34
C SER A 732 17.14 20.99 9.43
N THR A 733 17.50 21.53 10.59
CA THR A 733 16.58 21.81 11.71
C THR A 733 16.72 23.28 12.13
N CYS A 734 15.79 23.80 12.94
CA CYS A 734 15.89 25.18 13.41
C CYS A 734 17.19 25.47 14.19
N SER A 735 17.73 24.47 14.90
CA SER A 735 18.97 24.57 15.67
C SER A 735 20.24 24.54 14.81
N SER A 736 20.20 23.78 13.70
CA SER A 736 21.35 23.56 12.81
C SER A 736 20.85 23.30 11.39
N MET A 737 21.04 24.28 10.49
CA MET A 737 20.75 24.10 9.07
C MET A 737 22.06 23.89 8.31
N GLN A 738 22.10 22.88 7.46
CA GLN A 738 23.26 22.51 6.66
C GLN A 738 22.81 21.88 5.34
N ASN A 739 23.70 21.82 4.35
CA ASN A 739 23.36 21.18 3.08
C ASN A 739 23.03 19.70 3.30
N SER A 740 21.92 19.26 2.71
CA SER A 740 21.38 17.91 2.90
C SER A 740 21.55 17.09 1.62
N GLY A 741 21.57 15.76 1.76
CA GLY A 741 21.50 14.83 0.63
C GLY A 741 20.06 14.59 0.17
N SER A 742 19.90 13.95 -0.99
CA SER A 742 18.61 13.46 -1.48
C SER A 742 18.06 12.34 -0.59
N PHE A 743 16.75 12.21 -0.49
CA PHE A 743 16.07 11.13 0.24
C PHE A 743 15.24 10.29 -0.73
N SER A 744 15.41 8.98 -0.73
CA SER A 744 14.61 8.08 -1.55
C SER A 744 14.18 6.83 -0.79
N LEU A 745 12.97 6.40 -1.10
CA LEU A 745 12.37 5.18 -0.61
C LEU A 745 12.03 4.31 -1.82
N ASP A 746 12.63 3.11 -1.84
CA ASP A 746 12.51 2.16 -2.95
C ASP A 746 11.08 1.61 -3.07
N ARG A 747 10.66 1.31 -4.30
CA ARG A 747 9.33 0.77 -4.63
C ARG A 747 9.05 -0.59 -3.99
N THR A 748 10.10 -1.38 -3.77
CA THR A 748 10.01 -2.70 -3.11
C THR A 748 10.13 -2.62 -1.59
N SER A 749 10.26 -1.41 -1.02
CA SER A 749 10.39 -1.26 0.43
C SER A 749 9.04 -1.51 1.13
N PRO A 750 9.03 -2.15 2.32
CA PRO A 750 7.80 -2.39 3.07
C PRO A 750 7.32 -1.15 3.86
N PHE A 751 7.80 0.03 3.50
CA PHE A 751 7.54 1.30 4.17
C PHE A 751 6.85 2.27 3.22
N THR A 752 6.02 3.15 3.77
CA THR A 752 5.34 4.24 3.05
C THR A 752 5.43 5.53 3.86
N LEU A 753 5.43 6.69 3.21
CA LEU A 753 5.42 7.96 3.92
C LEU A 753 4.02 8.22 4.52
N THR A 754 3.97 8.66 5.77
CA THR A 754 2.73 9.11 6.40
C THR A 754 2.34 10.49 5.89
N GLY A 755 1.03 10.75 5.75
CA GLY A 755 0.51 12.08 5.35
C GLY A 755 0.72 13.19 6.38
N SER A 756 1.30 12.87 7.55
CA SER A 756 1.72 13.85 8.57
C SER A 756 3.08 14.48 8.28
N ASN A 757 3.86 13.95 7.33
CA ASN A 757 5.14 14.55 6.98
C ASN A 757 4.94 15.80 6.13
N ILE A 758 5.52 16.90 6.57
CA ILE A 758 5.60 18.14 5.81
C ILE A 758 7.06 18.32 5.41
N PHE A 759 7.33 18.12 4.12
CA PHE A 759 8.65 18.35 3.54
C PHE A 759 8.78 19.81 3.13
N VAL A 760 9.88 20.44 3.53
CA VAL A 760 10.19 21.83 3.17
C VAL A 760 11.57 21.88 2.55
N LEU A 761 11.66 22.41 1.34
CA LEU A 761 12.90 22.62 0.61
C LEU A 761 13.42 24.03 0.88
N LEU A 762 14.71 24.13 1.19
CA LEU A 762 15.36 25.35 1.67
C LEU A 762 16.48 25.76 0.72
N GLY A 763 16.52 27.05 0.39
CA GLY A 763 17.59 27.62 -0.44
C GLY A 763 17.50 27.17 -1.89
N CYS A 764 16.29 27.05 -2.41
CA CYS A 764 16.02 26.72 -3.80
C CYS A 764 16.32 27.92 -4.70
N SER A 765 16.87 27.63 -5.90
CA SER A 765 16.99 28.63 -6.95
C SER A 765 15.60 29.17 -7.34
N THR A 766 15.49 30.46 -7.65
CA THR A 766 14.24 31.05 -8.17
C THR A 766 13.86 30.52 -9.56
N THR A 767 14.79 29.84 -10.23
CA THR A 767 14.56 29.12 -11.49
C THR A 767 14.33 27.62 -11.31
N SER A 768 14.16 27.17 -10.05
CA SER A 768 13.94 25.76 -9.75
C SER A 768 12.63 25.27 -10.41
N PRO A 769 12.59 24.02 -10.91
CA PRO A 769 11.36 23.38 -11.36
C PRO A 769 10.25 23.37 -10.29
N VAL A 770 10.63 23.45 -9.01
CA VAL A 770 9.68 23.50 -7.88
C VAL A 770 8.78 24.73 -7.94
N PHE A 771 9.24 25.83 -8.55
CA PHE A 771 8.46 27.06 -8.71
C PHE A 771 7.80 27.19 -10.09
N ASP A 772 7.78 26.11 -10.89
CA ASP A 772 7.08 26.11 -12.18
C ASP A 772 5.56 26.17 -11.95
N PRO A 773 4.86 27.21 -12.45
CA PRO A 773 3.42 27.36 -12.28
C PRO A 773 2.58 26.28 -13.01
N SER A 774 3.21 25.39 -13.79
CA SER A 774 2.53 24.29 -14.48
C SER A 774 2.48 22.96 -13.71
N GLU A 775 3.34 22.75 -12.70
CA GLU A 775 3.44 21.48 -11.96
C GLU A 775 2.87 21.53 -10.52
N ASP A 776 2.53 22.72 -10.00
CA ASP A 776 1.92 22.96 -8.67
C ASP A 776 2.61 22.22 -7.50
N LEU A 777 3.95 22.06 -7.57
CA LEU A 777 4.76 21.31 -6.60
C LEU A 777 5.02 22.06 -5.27
N CYS A 778 4.57 23.31 -5.19
CA CYS A 778 4.96 24.22 -4.11
C CYS A 778 3.78 25.02 -3.56
N ASP A 779 3.35 24.70 -2.35
CA ASP A 779 2.32 25.48 -1.66
C ASP A 779 2.92 26.77 -1.09
N THR A 780 2.67 27.87 -1.80
CA THR A 780 3.11 29.22 -1.42
C THR A 780 2.08 29.98 -0.56
N GLY A 781 0.83 29.49 -0.46
CA GLY A 781 -0.28 30.16 0.23
C GLY A 781 -0.34 29.84 1.72
N SER A 782 -0.13 28.58 2.10
CA SER A 782 -0.03 28.12 3.51
C SER A 782 1.43 28.04 3.98
N GLY A 783 2.35 27.73 3.05
CA GLY A 783 3.77 27.50 3.32
C GLY A 783 4.59 28.74 3.69
N SER A 784 4.03 29.95 3.53
CA SER A 784 4.71 31.18 3.93
C SER A 784 4.99 31.24 5.44
N ARG A 785 4.16 30.64 6.30
CA ARG A 785 4.40 30.65 7.76
C ARG A 785 5.51 29.67 8.16
N VAL A 786 5.51 28.47 7.59
CA VAL A 786 6.53 27.44 7.87
C VAL A 786 7.90 27.91 7.37
N CYS A 787 7.97 28.41 6.13
CA CYS A 787 9.18 28.99 5.56
C CYS A 787 9.66 30.24 6.33
N SER A 788 8.76 31.14 6.70
CA SER A 788 9.10 32.31 7.53
C SER A 788 9.60 31.90 8.91
N GLY A 789 8.99 30.87 9.52
CA GLY A 789 9.42 30.32 10.80
C GLY A 789 10.83 29.75 10.71
N LEU A 790 11.10 28.88 9.73
CA LEU A 790 12.42 28.30 9.50
C LEU A 790 13.48 29.36 9.20
N TYR A 791 13.17 30.36 8.35
CA TYR A 791 14.10 31.44 8.03
C TYR A 791 14.32 32.45 9.16
N SER A 792 13.48 32.44 10.20
CA SER A 792 13.71 33.20 11.43
C SER A 792 14.76 32.56 12.35
N CYS A 793 15.03 31.25 12.18
CA CYS A 793 16.01 30.51 12.98
C CYS A 793 17.43 31.01 12.75
N LYS A 794 18.26 31.02 13.81
CA LYS A 794 19.69 31.40 13.68
C LYS A 794 20.49 30.43 12.80
N GLY A 795 20.05 29.18 12.70
CA GLY A 795 20.70 28.12 11.94
C GLY A 795 20.78 28.37 10.43
N VAL A 796 19.93 29.26 9.87
CA VAL A 796 19.81 29.55 8.42
C VAL A 796 21.12 29.99 7.77
N THR A 797 22.01 30.61 8.55
CA THR A 797 23.35 30.96 8.09
C THR A 797 24.19 29.75 7.63
N GLY A 798 23.91 28.55 8.14
CA GLY A 798 24.63 27.32 7.78
C GLY A 798 24.33 26.79 6.37
N ILE A 799 23.23 27.24 5.73
CA ILE A 799 22.93 26.99 4.31
C ILE A 799 23.26 28.21 3.41
N GLY A 800 24.00 29.20 3.93
CA GLY A 800 24.46 30.35 3.17
C GLY A 800 23.41 31.46 2.97
N LEU A 801 22.29 31.44 3.70
CA LEU A 801 21.24 32.46 3.63
C LEU A 801 21.29 33.41 4.84
N PRO A 802 20.95 34.70 4.66
CA PRO A 802 20.81 35.63 5.78
C PRO A 802 19.56 35.30 6.62
N GLN A 803 19.57 35.65 7.91
CA GLN A 803 18.39 35.52 8.77
C GLN A 803 17.22 36.34 8.20
N ASN A 804 16.02 35.75 8.17
CA ASN A 804 14.83 36.29 7.49
C ASN A 804 15.02 36.48 5.97
N ALA A 805 15.68 35.53 5.31
CA ALA A 805 15.77 35.48 3.85
C ALA A 805 14.36 35.49 3.20
N PRO A 806 14.26 35.92 1.92
CA PRO A 806 12.98 35.91 1.21
C PRO A 806 12.38 34.50 1.15
N THR A 807 11.10 34.36 1.50
CA THR A 807 10.39 33.07 1.42
C THR A 807 10.28 32.52 -0.02
N SER A 808 10.61 33.32 -1.04
CA SER A 808 10.66 32.92 -2.45
C SER A 808 11.75 31.90 -2.78
N THR A 809 12.67 31.60 -1.85
CA THR A 809 13.69 30.53 -2.01
C THR A 809 13.38 29.31 -1.13
N CYS A 810 12.19 29.27 -0.53
CA CYS A 810 11.71 28.20 0.31
C CYS A 810 10.41 27.64 -0.27
N CYS A 811 10.25 26.33 -0.18
CA CYS A 811 9.06 25.67 -0.68
C CYS A 811 8.55 24.63 0.30
N VAL A 812 7.27 24.68 0.65
CA VAL A 812 6.60 23.52 1.26
C VAL A 812 6.23 22.58 0.10
N TYR A 813 6.97 21.49 0.03
CA TYR A 813 6.92 20.55 -1.08
C TYR A 813 5.68 19.67 -0.94
N ASP A 814 4.71 19.93 -1.79
CA ASP A 814 3.47 19.16 -1.85
C ASP A 814 3.55 18.19 -3.04
N SER A 815 3.94 16.96 -2.75
CA SER A 815 3.95 15.88 -3.74
C SER A 815 2.77 14.96 -3.49
N LEU A 816 1.55 15.50 -3.59
CA LEU A 816 0.30 14.73 -3.57
C LEU A 816 0.13 13.76 -4.78
N MET A 817 1.15 13.57 -5.61
CA MET A 817 1.18 12.61 -6.72
C MET A 817 2.29 11.55 -6.55
N GLY A 818 2.26 10.86 -5.41
CA GLY A 818 2.92 9.55 -5.26
C GLY A 818 2.02 8.43 -5.80
N ILE A 819 1.87 8.35 -7.13
CA ILE A 819 1.34 7.14 -7.78
C ILE A 819 2.39 6.03 -7.59
N GLY A 820 2.08 5.03 -6.77
CA GLY A 820 2.92 3.84 -6.57
C GLY A 820 3.96 3.99 -5.46
N SER A 821 4.28 2.87 -4.81
CA SER A 821 5.00 2.70 -3.53
C SER A 821 6.47 3.14 -3.47
N GLY A 822 6.91 4.13 -4.27
CA GLY A 822 8.26 4.70 -4.19
C GLY A 822 8.22 6.23 -4.10
N TYR A 823 9.02 6.81 -3.21
CA TYR A 823 9.16 8.26 -3.06
C TYR A 823 10.61 8.67 -3.28
N SER A 824 10.88 9.69 -4.08
CA SER A 824 12.24 10.20 -4.29
C SER A 824 12.27 11.73 -4.26
N LEU A 825 12.97 12.29 -3.29
CA LEU A 825 13.29 13.70 -3.19
C LEU A 825 14.73 13.93 -3.65
N ASP A 826 14.89 14.42 -4.89
CA ASP A 826 16.18 14.63 -5.54
C ASP A 826 16.60 16.11 -5.55
N LEU A 827 17.35 16.53 -4.52
CA LEU A 827 17.71 17.94 -4.30
C LEU A 827 18.53 18.57 -5.45
N PRO A 828 19.53 17.90 -6.04
CA PRO A 828 20.22 18.40 -7.23
C PRO A 828 19.28 18.70 -8.40
N LYS A 829 18.33 17.80 -8.69
CA LYS A 829 17.36 17.98 -9.77
C LYS A 829 16.41 19.15 -9.47
N LEU A 830 16.01 19.29 -8.21
CA LEU A 830 15.15 20.37 -7.73
C LEU A 830 15.90 21.69 -7.47
N GLN A 831 17.23 21.73 -7.68
CA GLN A 831 18.05 22.93 -7.48
C GLN A 831 17.90 23.59 -6.09
N CYS A 832 17.83 22.77 -5.03
CA CYS A 832 17.71 23.21 -3.64
C CYS A 832 18.92 22.78 -2.80
N SER A 833 19.34 23.62 -1.86
CA SER A 833 20.53 23.38 -1.02
C SER A 833 20.30 22.37 0.10
N SER A 834 19.08 22.31 0.65
CA SER A 834 18.74 21.46 1.79
C SER A 834 17.23 21.19 1.85
N TYR A 835 16.84 20.19 2.64
CA TYR A 835 15.45 19.96 3.02
C TYR A 835 15.30 19.81 4.52
N THR A 836 14.07 19.96 4.99
CA THR A 836 13.63 19.59 6.32
C THR A 836 12.31 18.83 6.25
N SER A 837 12.05 17.98 7.23
CA SER A 837 10.81 17.22 7.38
C SER A 837 10.27 17.42 8.79
N ILE A 838 9.02 17.86 8.88
CA ILE A 838 8.31 18.11 10.14
C ILE A 838 7.16 17.11 10.21
N TYR A 839 7.09 16.32 11.28
CA TYR A 839 6.02 15.34 11.46
C TYR A 839 5.02 15.73 12.57
N GLU A 840 5.36 16.73 13.40
CA GLU A 840 4.49 17.22 14.47
C GLU A 840 4.86 18.69 14.82
N PHE A 841 3.89 19.59 14.73
CA PHE A 841 4.03 20.96 15.23
C PHE A 841 3.67 20.99 16.72
N GLY A 842 4.60 21.38 17.58
CA GLY A 842 4.33 21.55 19.00
C GLY A 842 3.51 22.82 19.27
N ASP A 843 4.12 23.97 19.00
CA ASP A 843 3.52 25.30 19.09
C ASP A 843 3.71 25.97 17.73
N GLU A 844 2.63 26.35 17.05
CA GLU A 844 2.68 26.82 15.66
C GLU A 844 3.52 28.11 15.50
N GLU A 845 3.70 28.88 16.57
CA GLU A 845 4.43 30.15 16.55
C GLU A 845 5.93 30.03 16.87
N ASP A 846 6.41 28.91 17.43
CA ASP A 846 7.82 28.73 17.84
C ASP A 846 8.49 27.55 17.10
N PRO A 847 9.29 27.83 16.06
CA PRO A 847 10.03 26.82 15.28
C PRO A 847 11.01 25.96 16.09
N MET A 848 11.42 26.41 17.29
CA MET A 848 12.29 25.61 18.17
C MET A 848 11.56 24.46 18.88
N LYS A 849 10.22 24.51 18.94
CA LYS A 849 9.39 23.45 19.54
C LYS A 849 8.87 22.43 18.52
N TRP A 850 9.18 22.61 17.24
CA TRP A 850 8.75 21.67 16.19
C TRP A 850 9.55 20.37 16.27
N LYS A 851 8.90 19.24 15.97
CA LYS A 851 9.57 17.95 15.92
C LYS A 851 9.95 17.62 14.49
N PHE A 852 11.25 17.46 14.28
CA PHE A 852 11.86 17.17 12.99
C PHE A 852 12.12 15.67 12.84
N GLY A 853 11.80 15.11 11.69
CA GLY A 853 11.96 13.68 11.39
C GLY A 853 11.09 13.25 10.22
N ILE A 854 11.36 12.06 9.69
CA ILE A 854 10.58 11.43 8.62
C ILE A 854 9.81 10.27 9.24
N SER A 855 8.49 10.40 9.26
CA SER A 855 7.55 9.40 9.77
C SER A 855 7.17 8.42 8.65
N LEU A 856 7.43 7.13 8.86
CA LEU A 856 7.18 6.07 7.90
C LEU A 856 6.16 5.08 8.48
N LEU A 857 5.16 4.70 7.70
CA LEU A 857 4.23 3.63 8.00
C LEU A 857 4.80 2.32 7.46
N TYR A 858 4.88 1.28 8.28
CA TYR A 858 5.31 -0.05 7.86
C TYR A 858 4.14 -1.02 7.77
N ASN A 859 4.23 -1.97 6.83
CA ASN A 859 3.20 -2.99 6.69
C ASN A 859 3.29 -4.04 7.82
N ASP A 860 2.28 -4.08 8.68
CA ASP A 860 2.18 -5.02 9.81
C ASP A 860 1.41 -6.32 9.48
N SER A 861 1.04 -6.53 8.21
CA SER A 861 0.30 -7.74 7.78
C SER A 861 1.07 -9.06 7.97
N TYR A 862 2.36 -8.98 8.29
CA TYR A 862 3.24 -10.13 8.49
C TYR A 862 3.17 -10.71 9.92
N TYR A 863 2.37 -10.11 10.81
CA TYR A 863 2.17 -10.61 12.16
C TYR A 863 1.31 -11.89 12.15
N THR A 864 1.96 -13.05 12.22
CA THR A 864 1.30 -14.36 12.12
C THR A 864 0.86 -14.90 13.49
N PRO A 865 -0.14 -15.80 13.54
CA PRO A 865 -0.48 -16.54 14.76
C PRO A 865 0.69 -17.29 15.38
N ALA A 866 1.60 -17.81 14.55
CA ALA A 866 2.82 -18.49 15.01
C ALA A 866 3.76 -17.53 15.78
N CYS A 867 3.85 -16.26 15.37
CA CYS A 867 4.60 -15.26 16.12
C CYS A 867 3.95 -14.95 17.47
N LYS A 868 2.62 -14.82 17.50
CA LYS A 868 1.86 -14.64 18.75
C LYS A 868 2.05 -15.81 19.73
N ASP A 869 2.02 -17.04 19.24
CA ASP A 869 2.25 -18.24 20.06
C ASP A 869 3.71 -18.31 20.57
N CYS A 870 4.66 -17.85 19.76
CA CYS A 870 6.05 -17.70 20.17
C CYS A 870 6.23 -16.66 21.29
N GLU A 871 5.67 -15.47 21.13
CA GLU A 871 5.77 -14.39 22.12
C GLU A 871 5.07 -14.75 23.45
N THR A 872 3.90 -15.39 23.38
CA THR A 872 3.18 -15.87 24.58
C THR A 872 3.95 -16.96 25.33
N SER A 873 4.82 -17.70 24.64
CA SER A 873 5.73 -18.68 25.23
C SER A 873 7.05 -18.11 25.74
N GLY A 874 7.25 -16.79 25.66
CA GLY A 874 8.47 -16.11 26.10
C GLY A 874 9.63 -16.18 25.09
N GLY A 875 9.37 -16.62 23.86
CA GLY A 875 10.30 -16.60 22.73
C GLY A 875 10.25 -15.28 21.95
N LEU A 876 11.23 -15.08 21.06
CA LEU A 876 11.27 -13.96 20.12
C LEU A 876 11.04 -14.47 18.69
N CYS A 877 10.20 -13.77 17.93
CA CYS A 877 9.95 -14.10 16.53
C CYS A 877 11.18 -13.81 15.66
N GLY A 878 11.56 -14.79 14.84
CA GLY A 878 12.67 -14.69 13.92
C GLY A 878 12.47 -15.57 12.70
N PHE A 879 13.54 -15.78 11.95
CA PHE A 879 13.56 -16.62 10.76
C PHE A 879 14.86 -17.41 10.67
N SER A 880 14.78 -18.57 10.03
CA SER A 880 15.95 -19.36 9.68
C SER A 880 16.61 -18.79 8.43
N VAL A 881 17.93 -18.64 8.47
CA VAL A 881 18.71 -17.94 7.44
C VAL A 881 18.84 -18.76 6.15
N LEU A 882 18.75 -20.09 6.24
CA LEU A 882 19.00 -20.99 5.10
C LEU A 882 17.78 -21.09 4.16
N ASP A 883 16.59 -20.90 4.69
CA ASP A 883 15.30 -21.17 4.04
C ASP A 883 14.28 -20.03 4.22
N GLU A 884 14.68 -18.92 4.85
CA GLU A 884 13.85 -17.74 5.17
C GLU A 884 12.53 -18.08 5.89
N SER A 885 12.46 -19.26 6.51
CA SER A 885 11.25 -19.78 7.17
C SER A 885 11.11 -19.21 8.57
N PHE A 886 9.87 -19.03 9.03
CA PHE A 886 9.60 -18.54 10.39
C PHE A 886 10.19 -19.48 11.45
N SER A 887 10.87 -18.89 12.44
CA SER A 887 11.49 -19.61 13.54
C SER A 887 11.26 -18.86 14.86
N CYS A 888 10.72 -19.55 15.86
CA CYS A 888 10.61 -19.05 17.22
C CYS A 888 11.96 -19.23 17.96
N ILE A 889 12.54 -18.13 18.40
CA ILE A 889 13.86 -18.10 19.03
C ILE A 889 13.67 -18.13 20.55
N CYS A 890 13.94 -19.28 21.15
CA CYS A 890 13.74 -19.52 22.57
C CYS A 890 14.99 -19.21 23.39
N ARG A 891 14.80 -18.66 24.60
CA ARG A 891 15.91 -18.32 25.51
C ARG A 891 16.71 -19.54 25.98
N ASP A 892 16.13 -20.73 25.89
CA ASP A 892 16.77 -22.00 26.22
C ASP A 892 17.75 -22.50 25.14
N GLY A 893 17.94 -21.72 24.07
CA GLY A 893 18.96 -21.97 23.03
C GLY A 893 18.52 -22.92 21.91
N VAL A 894 17.27 -23.39 21.92
CA VAL A 894 16.70 -24.25 20.88
C VAL A 894 15.60 -23.49 20.15
N ASN A 895 15.81 -23.24 18.86
CA ASN A 895 14.80 -22.63 17.99
C ASN A 895 13.71 -23.64 17.65
N THR A 896 12.45 -23.22 17.66
CA THR A 896 11.27 -24.06 17.36
C THR A 896 10.42 -23.43 16.25
N THR A 897 9.46 -24.17 15.70
CA THR A 897 8.59 -23.67 14.60
C THR A 897 7.33 -22.96 15.06
N THR A 898 6.95 -23.05 16.35
CA THR A 898 5.66 -22.54 16.84
C THR A 898 5.74 -21.86 18.21
N ASN A 899 6.33 -22.49 19.22
CA ASN A 899 6.45 -21.92 20.57
C ASN A 899 7.61 -22.54 21.38
N CYS A 900 7.94 -21.92 22.51
CA CYS A 900 8.99 -22.34 23.42
C CYS A 900 8.53 -23.29 24.54
N PHE A 901 7.29 -23.79 24.51
CA PHE A 901 6.76 -24.69 25.55
C PHE A 901 7.26 -26.14 25.43
N GLY A 902 8.28 -26.40 24.62
CA GLY A 902 8.82 -27.72 24.27
C GLY A 902 9.71 -28.39 25.32
N HIS A 903 9.23 -28.56 26.56
CA HIS A 903 9.47 -29.76 27.38
C HIS A 903 8.47 -29.79 28.55
N GLY A 904 7.25 -30.20 28.23
CA GLY A 904 6.14 -30.32 29.18
C GLY A 904 5.14 -31.41 28.83
N TYR A 905 5.61 -32.61 28.45
CA TYR A 905 4.77 -33.82 28.47
C TYR A 905 5.30 -34.80 29.51
N THR A 906 5.04 -34.49 30.78
CA THR A 906 4.97 -35.49 31.84
C THR A 906 3.56 -36.10 31.81
N TRP A 907 3.41 -37.25 31.15
CA TRP A 907 2.23 -38.09 31.35
C TRP A 907 2.42 -38.86 32.66
N SER A 908 1.86 -38.35 33.74
CA SER A 908 1.77 -39.04 35.02
C SER A 908 0.58 -40.01 35.00
N GLY A 909 0.89 -41.29 34.84
CA GLY A 909 0.00 -42.41 35.13
C GLY A 909 0.81 -43.45 35.87
N ALA A 910 0.90 -43.29 37.19
CA ALA A 910 1.63 -44.15 38.10
C ALA A 910 1.18 -45.61 37.96
N TRP A 911 2.12 -46.56 38.14
CA TRP A 911 2.07 -47.63 39.14
C TRP A 911 3.51 -48.06 39.42
N GLU A 912 3.90 -48.03 40.67
CA GLU A 912 5.14 -48.53 41.25
C GLU A 912 4.73 -49.44 42.44
N PRO A 913 5.60 -50.32 43.02
CA PRO A 913 6.99 -50.61 42.67
C PRO A 913 7.46 -52.08 42.83
N LYS A 914 8.76 -52.26 42.49
CA LYS A 914 9.76 -53.27 42.92
C LYS A 914 9.74 -54.68 42.28
N ILE A 915 10.84 -55.03 41.61
CA ILE A 915 11.89 -55.95 42.09
C ILE A 915 13.10 -56.00 41.12
N GLN A 916 14.27 -55.65 41.68
CA GLN A 916 15.64 -56.17 41.50
C GLN A 916 16.28 -56.43 40.11
N THR A 917 17.38 -55.70 39.89
CA THR A 917 18.74 -56.20 39.56
C THR A 917 18.85 -57.60 38.91
N LYS A 918 19.17 -57.64 37.60
CA LYS A 918 20.14 -58.58 36.95
C LYS A 918 19.98 -58.54 35.43
N THR A 919 20.80 -57.75 34.72
CA THR A 919 21.15 -57.98 33.30
C THR A 919 22.39 -57.16 32.90
N SER A 920 23.49 -57.27 33.68
CA SER A 920 24.81 -56.74 33.28
C SER A 920 25.89 -57.84 33.24
N ILE A 921 25.50 -59.11 33.10
CA ILE A 921 26.43 -60.25 33.10
C ILE A 921 26.43 -61.02 31.76
N GLY A 922 25.46 -60.78 30.86
CA GLY A 922 25.34 -61.54 29.60
C GLY A 922 26.27 -61.09 28.46
N VAL A 923 26.64 -59.81 28.40
CA VAL A 923 27.45 -59.27 27.28
C VAL A 923 28.95 -59.34 27.57
N PHE A 924 29.35 -59.34 28.85
CA PHE A 924 30.75 -59.51 29.25
C PHE A 924 31.27 -60.95 29.11
N LEU A 925 30.38 -61.96 29.08
CA LEU A 925 30.74 -63.37 28.88
C LEU A 925 30.90 -63.78 27.40
N LEU A 926 30.27 -63.06 26.46
CA LEU A 926 30.45 -63.28 25.02
C LEU A 926 31.73 -62.64 24.47
N TRP A 927 32.27 -61.63 25.16
CA TRP A 927 33.55 -61.01 24.80
C TRP A 927 34.77 -61.78 25.35
N TRP A 928 34.59 -62.60 26.39
CA TRP A 928 35.64 -63.48 26.93
C TRP A 928 35.80 -64.81 26.16
N ILE A 929 34.80 -65.25 25.40
CA ILE A 929 34.88 -66.49 24.60
C ILE A 929 35.57 -66.26 23.24
N TYR A 930 35.57 -65.03 22.71
CA TYR A 930 36.25 -64.70 21.45
C TYR A 930 37.76 -64.41 21.61
N LEU A 931 38.26 -64.34 22.84
CA LEU A 931 39.68 -64.07 23.16
C LEU A 931 40.45 -65.33 23.61
N LEU A 932 39.86 -66.53 23.48
CA LEU A 932 40.46 -67.81 23.85
C LEU A 932 40.32 -68.91 22.76
N VAL A 933 40.15 -68.52 21.49
CA VAL A 933 40.31 -69.39 20.30
C VAL A 933 41.27 -68.74 19.32
#